data_AF-A0A5B1B905-F1
#
_entry.id   AF-A0A5B1B905-F1
#
_cell.length_a   1.000
_cell.length_b   1.000
_cell.length_c   1.000
_cell.angle_alpha   90.00
_cell.angle_beta   90.00
_cell.angle_gamma   90.00
#
_symmetry.space_group_name_H-M   'P 1'
#
loop_
_entity.id
_entity.type
_entity.pdbx_description
1 polymer ?
#
loop_
_entity_poly.entity_id
_entity_poly.type
_entity_poly.pdbx_seq_one_letter_code
_entity_poly.pdbx_strand_id
1 'polypeptide(L)'
;VGGDCGELLAGLAALADGQHAAALAVGHPVGGKVAFVFPGHGPQWVSMAVELLDSSPVFAKELRACADALAPYVGWSLLEVLRGEVAESSLDRVDVVQPALFAVMVSLAALWRSCGVRPAMVVGHSQGEIAAAYVAGALSLEDAARLVALRGRVIAELARSGGMASVGLAVEQVESGLSRWQGRISVAAVNSPVSTTVSGELGVVEEFVAQCEADGVFARLIPVDYASHSVQVEAARERLIAELASITPRAGDVAFYSTVTGAGLSTEALDPEYWYRNLREPVRFADVTRLVLEQGCRTFIEMSPHPVLALAITETVEAAGQDLDEVAVLGSMRRGEGGWRRFVTSLAAAHVHGVGVDWASVFAPHHPQRVPLPTYAFQRERFWLKSYNATGSADLTSAGLSAVDHPLLSAAVSLGDDQGWLFSGQLSVSSQPWLADHAVFDVVLLPGTALVELALAAGARAGVPRLDELVLQTPLLVPDEGTVQLQLLIGGPDGDARRPVTVYSRPHSDASEPAHPWARHAAGVLSVDDGGDLQHLVSWPPAGAQAVDTQALYDRLSDKGFQYGPVFQGVQALWRRGEELFAEVGLGAEQPIEEFGVHPALFDAALHPAPSLIDGQPGQVLLPFAWSGVWLAGTGASRLRVALAPTDAGGLQLHAWDFNGDPVIRVDSLDVRPIDAAGLAGDNRGGVESLYALGWTPVETGQASAQQVAILDEGALNFTDIAAEHYPDLAGLAQAIRAGGSVPEVVLTAAPISDEGGVADSARSGLYRTLSLVQAWLGVPELTQSRLVFVTRL
;
A
#
# COMPACT_ATOMS: atom_id res chain seq x y z
N VAL A 1 -19.44 -3.67 9.49
CA VAL A 1 -20.26 -3.65 10.72
C VAL A 1 -20.93 -5.00 10.87
N GLY A 2 -21.01 -5.57 12.07
CA GLY A 2 -21.61 -6.90 12.29
C GLY A 2 -22.04 -7.07 13.74
N GLY A 3 -23.08 -7.86 13.97
CA GLY A 3 -23.61 -8.21 15.29
C GLY A 3 -22.92 -9.41 15.93
N ASP A 4 -22.17 -10.19 15.15
CA ASP A 4 -21.36 -11.32 15.61
C ASP A 4 -20.09 -11.50 14.76
N CYS A 5 -19.25 -12.46 15.16
CA CYS A 5 -17.99 -12.75 14.48
C CYS A 5 -18.18 -13.24 13.03
N GLY A 6 -19.22 -14.02 12.75
CA GLY A 6 -19.48 -14.56 11.42
C GLY A 6 -19.84 -13.44 10.43
N GLU A 7 -20.70 -12.51 10.84
CA GLU A 7 -21.05 -11.34 10.04
C GLU A 7 -19.84 -10.42 9.81
N LEU A 8 -18.99 -10.23 10.83
CA LEU A 8 -17.77 -9.42 10.69
C LEU A 8 -16.79 -10.05 9.70
N LEU A 9 -16.57 -11.36 9.75
CA LEU A 9 -15.71 -12.09 8.82
C LEU A 9 -16.28 -12.08 7.40
N ALA A 10 -17.59 -12.27 7.23
CA ALA A 10 -18.24 -12.18 5.93
C ALA A 10 -18.11 -10.78 5.30
N GLY A 11 -18.24 -9.73 6.11
CA GLY A 11 -18.03 -8.35 5.66
C GLY A 11 -16.58 -8.07 5.25
N LEU A 12 -15.60 -8.62 5.99
CA LEU A 12 -14.17 -8.52 5.63
C LEU A 12 -13.84 -9.29 4.35
N ALA A 13 -14.41 -10.48 4.15
CA ALA A 13 -14.24 -11.25 2.92
C ALA A 13 -14.82 -10.49 1.70
N ALA A 14 -16.04 -9.95 1.83
CA ALA A 14 -16.64 -9.14 0.78
C ALA A 14 -15.78 -7.91 0.44
N LEU A 15 -15.18 -7.25 1.44
CA LEU A 15 -14.26 -6.14 1.21
C LEU A 15 -13.00 -6.58 0.46
N ALA A 16 -12.41 -7.72 0.84
CA ALA A 16 -11.21 -8.26 0.17
C ALA A 16 -11.48 -8.62 -1.30
N ASP A 17 -12.69 -9.11 -1.60
CA ASP A 17 -13.13 -9.50 -2.95
C ASP A 17 -13.68 -8.32 -3.77
N GLY A 18 -13.72 -7.10 -3.22
CA GLY A 18 -14.31 -5.92 -3.88
C GLY A 18 -15.83 -6.04 -4.09
N GLN A 19 -16.51 -6.84 -3.29
CA GLN A 19 -17.95 -7.09 -3.39
C GLN A 19 -18.76 -6.15 -2.47
N HIS A 20 -19.95 -5.77 -2.94
CA HIS A 20 -20.90 -5.04 -2.10
C HIS A 20 -21.56 -5.97 -1.07
N ALA A 21 -21.65 -5.52 0.18
CA ALA A 21 -22.39 -6.20 1.23
C ALA A 21 -23.17 -5.17 2.07
N ALA A 22 -24.37 -5.51 2.53
CA ALA A 22 -25.24 -4.60 3.28
C ALA A 22 -24.61 -4.07 4.58
N ALA A 23 -23.70 -4.84 5.18
CA ALA A 23 -23.02 -4.49 6.42
C ALA A 23 -21.63 -3.85 6.20
N LEU A 24 -21.24 -3.63 4.94
CA LEU A 24 -19.97 -3.05 4.55
C LEU A 24 -20.16 -1.56 4.22
N ALA A 25 -19.32 -0.70 4.81
CA ALA A 25 -19.21 0.70 4.44
C ALA A 25 -17.87 0.91 3.75
N VAL A 26 -17.92 1.35 2.49
CA VAL A 26 -16.73 1.73 1.70
C VAL A 26 -16.92 3.19 1.31
N GLY A 27 -15.83 3.95 1.36
CA GLY A 27 -15.81 5.35 1.00
C GLY A 27 -14.37 5.86 1.07
N HIS A 28 -14.19 7.10 0.62
CA HIS A 28 -12.93 7.80 0.71
C HIS A 28 -13.16 9.16 1.38
N PRO A 29 -12.15 9.74 2.06
CA PRO A 29 -12.30 11.03 2.72
C PRO A 29 -12.67 12.14 1.72
N VAL A 30 -13.78 12.84 1.98
CA VAL A 30 -14.28 13.92 1.08
C VAL A 30 -13.87 15.34 1.52
N GLY A 31 -13.20 15.47 2.68
CA GLY A 31 -12.82 16.77 3.26
C GLY A 31 -14.04 17.65 3.59
N GLY A 32 -13.82 18.89 4.06
CA GLY A 32 -14.89 19.89 4.20
C GLY A 32 -15.75 19.83 5.46
N LYS A 33 -16.84 20.60 5.46
CA LYS A 33 -17.76 20.80 6.59
C LYS A 33 -18.92 19.80 6.57
N VAL A 34 -19.46 19.52 7.77
CA VAL A 34 -20.65 18.67 7.97
C VAL A 34 -21.90 19.53 8.14
N ALA A 35 -22.96 19.23 7.38
CA ALA A 35 -24.30 19.77 7.56
C ALA A 35 -25.22 18.72 8.18
N PHE A 36 -26.00 19.11 9.20
CA PHE A 36 -27.15 18.32 9.64
C PHE A 36 -28.39 18.81 8.90
N VAL A 37 -29.09 17.88 8.26
CA VAL A 37 -30.28 18.16 7.45
C VAL A 37 -31.51 17.56 8.12
N PHE A 38 -32.56 18.34 8.25
CA PHE A 38 -33.78 17.98 8.97
C PHE A 38 -34.97 17.92 8.00
N PRO A 39 -35.50 16.74 7.65
CA PRO A 39 -36.63 16.64 6.74
C PRO A 39 -37.94 17.14 7.35
N GLY A 40 -38.89 17.40 6.46
CA GLY A 40 -40.27 17.70 6.82
C GLY A 40 -41.09 16.44 7.10
N HIS A 41 -42.31 16.39 6.56
CA HIS A 41 -43.21 15.24 6.66
C HIS A 41 -42.80 14.12 5.66
N GLY A 42 -43.07 12.85 6.00
CA GLY A 42 -42.83 11.69 5.13
C GLY A 42 -41.88 10.59 5.67
N PRO A 43 -40.85 10.89 6.49
CA PRO A 43 -39.92 9.86 6.92
C PRO A 43 -40.48 8.95 8.03
N GLN A 44 -41.63 9.30 8.62
CA GLN A 44 -42.21 8.59 9.76
C GLN A 44 -42.63 7.14 9.44
N TRP A 45 -42.59 6.30 10.46
CA TRP A 45 -43.20 4.97 10.50
C TRP A 45 -43.49 4.54 11.94
N VAL A 46 -44.41 3.59 12.12
CA VAL A 46 -44.73 3.02 13.44
C VAL A 46 -43.48 2.38 14.04
N SER A 47 -43.19 2.64 15.31
CA SER A 47 -42.00 2.12 16.01
C SER A 47 -40.65 2.65 15.53
N MET A 48 -40.62 3.77 14.80
CA MET A 48 -39.41 4.29 14.14
C MET A 48 -38.19 4.55 15.01
N ALA A 49 -38.36 4.77 16.31
CA ALA A 49 -37.29 5.13 17.23
C ALA A 49 -37.28 4.27 18.51
N VAL A 50 -38.11 3.21 18.55
CA VAL A 50 -38.32 2.41 19.75
C VAL A 50 -37.06 1.63 20.13
N GLU A 51 -36.39 1.02 19.16
CA GLU A 51 -35.18 0.24 19.44
C GLU A 51 -34.05 1.14 19.96
N LEU A 52 -33.82 2.33 19.37
CA LEU A 52 -32.86 3.31 19.90
C LEU A 52 -33.26 3.87 21.27
N LEU A 53 -34.55 4.06 21.54
CA LEU A 53 -35.05 4.44 22.87
C LEU A 53 -34.68 3.38 23.92
N ASP A 54 -34.73 2.11 23.55
CA ASP A 54 -34.45 1.00 24.45
C ASP A 54 -32.94 0.70 24.56
N SER A 55 -32.15 0.98 23.50
CA SER A 55 -30.73 0.61 23.42
C SER A 55 -29.73 1.75 23.65
N SER A 56 -30.12 3.03 23.51
CA SER A 56 -29.21 4.19 23.59
C SER A 56 -29.61 5.15 24.72
N PRO A 57 -28.82 5.23 25.82
CA PRO A 57 -29.12 6.13 26.93
C PRO A 57 -29.17 7.61 26.55
N VAL A 58 -28.32 8.05 25.61
CA VAL A 58 -28.28 9.45 25.14
C VAL A 58 -29.54 9.78 24.36
N PHE A 59 -29.93 8.91 23.43
CA PHE A 59 -31.15 9.07 22.64
C PHE A 59 -32.38 9.06 23.55
N ALA A 60 -32.46 8.10 24.47
CA ALA A 60 -33.55 7.97 25.42
C ALA A 60 -33.70 9.20 26.33
N LYS A 61 -32.58 9.79 26.76
CA LYS A 61 -32.60 11.01 27.58
C LYS A 61 -33.19 12.19 26.82
N GLU A 62 -32.72 12.44 25.59
CA GLU A 62 -33.20 13.57 24.79
C GLU A 62 -34.68 13.37 24.41
N LEU A 63 -35.07 12.15 24.04
CA LEU A 63 -36.46 11.84 23.67
C LEU A 63 -37.42 12.02 24.86
N ARG A 64 -37.01 11.63 26.07
CA ARG A 64 -37.79 11.86 27.30
C ARG A 64 -37.88 13.35 27.64
N ALA A 65 -36.80 14.10 27.50
CA ALA A 65 -36.84 15.55 27.68
C ALA A 65 -37.81 16.22 26.68
N CYS A 66 -37.83 15.76 25.42
CA CYS A 66 -38.81 16.20 24.44
C CYS A 66 -40.24 15.82 24.85
N ALA A 67 -40.47 14.60 25.34
CA ALA A 67 -41.78 14.16 25.83
C ALA A 67 -42.28 15.05 26.97
N ASP A 68 -41.42 15.35 27.95
CA ASP A 68 -41.74 16.22 29.08
C ASP A 68 -42.05 17.65 28.63
N ALA A 69 -41.27 18.19 27.69
CA ALA A 69 -41.48 19.53 27.14
C ALA A 69 -42.75 19.65 26.27
N LEU A 70 -43.16 18.56 25.60
CA LEU A 70 -44.36 18.49 24.78
C LEU A 70 -45.64 18.29 25.61
N ALA A 71 -45.55 17.58 26.75
CA ALA A 71 -46.69 17.18 27.57
C ALA A 71 -47.70 18.30 27.90
N PRO A 72 -47.31 19.57 28.14
CA PRO A 72 -48.28 20.64 28.39
C PRO A 72 -49.15 21.03 27.18
N TYR A 73 -48.73 20.66 25.96
CA TYR A 73 -49.35 21.11 24.71
C TYR A 73 -50.11 20.01 23.98
N VAL A 74 -49.91 18.74 24.36
CA VAL A 74 -50.49 17.58 23.68
C VAL A 74 -51.37 16.75 24.63
N GLY A 75 -52.39 16.10 24.09
CA GLY A 75 -53.30 15.22 24.83
C GLY A 75 -52.91 13.75 24.83
N TRP A 76 -51.68 13.42 24.41
CA TRP A 76 -51.20 12.06 24.14
C TRP A 76 -49.76 11.88 24.65
N SER A 77 -49.35 10.62 24.88
CA SER A 77 -47.98 10.30 25.30
C SER A 77 -47.09 10.02 24.09
N LEU A 78 -46.00 10.79 23.94
CA LEU A 78 -45.04 10.59 22.85
C LEU A 78 -44.47 9.17 22.83
N LEU A 79 -44.16 8.61 23.98
CA LEU A 79 -43.55 7.29 24.07
C LEU A 79 -44.54 6.19 23.66
N GLU A 80 -45.81 6.31 24.06
CA GLU A 80 -46.86 5.35 23.68
C GLU A 80 -47.20 5.44 22.19
N VAL A 81 -47.23 6.66 21.62
CA VAL A 81 -47.39 6.89 20.17
C VAL A 81 -46.27 6.20 19.38
N LEU A 82 -45.01 6.39 19.78
CA LEU A 82 -43.89 5.75 19.10
C LEU A 82 -43.95 4.22 19.24
N ARG A 83 -44.41 3.69 20.36
CA ARG A 83 -44.61 2.24 20.55
C ARG A 83 -45.84 1.69 19.81
N GLY A 84 -46.69 2.54 19.23
CA GLY A 84 -47.91 2.13 18.54
C GLY A 84 -49.03 1.68 19.48
N GLU A 85 -48.97 2.10 20.75
CA GLU A 85 -49.89 1.67 21.80
C GLU A 85 -51.18 2.52 21.86
N VAL A 86 -51.28 3.58 21.05
CA VAL A 86 -52.42 4.52 21.04
C VAL A 86 -53.03 4.64 19.64
N ALA A 87 -54.11 3.92 19.38
CA ALA A 87 -54.79 3.95 18.07
C ALA A 87 -55.35 5.35 17.70
N GLU A 88 -55.82 6.12 18.68
CA GLU A 88 -56.40 7.46 18.48
C GLU A 88 -55.34 8.54 18.14
N SER A 89 -54.05 8.21 18.30
CA SER A 89 -52.90 9.09 18.03
C SER A 89 -52.00 8.48 16.94
N SER A 90 -52.62 8.09 15.83
CA SER A 90 -51.88 7.63 14.64
C SER A 90 -50.90 8.70 14.14
N LEU A 91 -49.75 8.25 13.64
CA LEU A 91 -48.76 9.08 12.95
C LEU A 91 -49.26 9.66 11.61
N ASP A 92 -50.51 9.37 11.22
CA ASP A 92 -51.19 10.03 10.09
C ASP A 92 -51.68 11.44 10.45
N ARG A 93 -51.88 11.72 11.74
CA ARG A 93 -52.34 13.03 12.23
C ARG A 93 -51.19 14.04 12.26
N VAL A 94 -51.38 15.20 11.64
CA VAL A 94 -50.36 16.27 11.60
C VAL A 94 -49.95 16.77 12.98
N ASP A 95 -50.91 16.89 13.90
CA ASP A 95 -50.68 17.34 15.28
C ASP A 95 -49.97 16.28 16.16
N VAL A 96 -49.83 15.05 15.66
CA VAL A 96 -49.07 13.97 16.31
C VAL A 96 -47.71 13.77 15.62
N VAL A 97 -47.70 13.69 14.30
CA VAL A 97 -46.50 13.36 13.53
C VAL A 97 -45.46 14.46 13.54
N GLN A 98 -45.86 15.74 13.53
CA GLN A 98 -44.89 16.85 13.54
C GLN A 98 -44.09 16.87 14.85
N PRO A 99 -44.72 16.84 16.06
CA PRO A 99 -43.97 16.78 17.30
C PRO A 99 -43.19 15.48 17.48
N ALA A 100 -43.72 14.34 17.03
CA ALA A 100 -43.02 13.05 17.10
C ALA A 100 -41.75 13.05 16.23
N LEU A 101 -41.83 13.57 15.01
CA LEU A 101 -40.66 13.73 14.14
C LEU A 101 -39.66 14.70 14.76
N PHE A 102 -40.09 15.87 15.23
CA PHE A 102 -39.21 16.81 15.94
C PHE A 102 -38.40 16.10 17.05
N ALA A 103 -39.08 15.39 17.94
CA ALA A 103 -38.44 14.70 19.06
C ALA A 103 -37.42 13.65 18.59
N VAL A 104 -37.74 12.87 17.55
CA VAL A 104 -36.80 11.89 16.98
C VAL A 104 -35.60 12.57 16.32
N MET A 105 -35.82 13.60 15.50
CA MET A 105 -34.75 14.29 14.78
C MET A 105 -33.74 14.95 15.73
N VAL A 106 -34.21 15.60 16.79
CA VAL A 106 -33.33 16.26 17.77
C VAL A 106 -32.62 15.23 18.66
N SER A 107 -33.27 14.11 18.98
CA SER A 107 -32.65 12.98 19.68
C SER A 107 -31.56 12.30 18.84
N LEU A 108 -31.75 12.20 17.52
CA LEU A 108 -30.70 11.75 16.60
C LEU A 108 -29.53 12.74 16.54
N ALA A 109 -29.80 14.04 16.47
CA ALA A 109 -28.76 15.06 16.49
C ALA A 109 -27.94 15.01 17.80
N ALA A 110 -28.60 14.80 18.94
CA ALA A 110 -27.93 14.59 20.23
C ALA A 110 -27.07 13.31 20.23
N LEU A 111 -27.57 12.22 19.64
CA LEU A 111 -26.84 10.97 19.52
C LEU A 111 -25.58 11.12 18.64
N TRP A 112 -25.69 11.71 17.45
CA TRP A 112 -24.54 12.01 16.59
C TRP A 112 -23.49 12.87 17.31
N ARG A 113 -23.93 13.92 18.03
CA ARG A 113 -23.05 14.80 18.81
C ARG A 113 -22.32 14.04 19.93
N SER A 114 -22.97 13.07 20.55
CA SER A 114 -22.34 12.21 21.57
C SER A 114 -21.25 11.29 21.02
N CYS A 115 -21.27 11.03 19.70
CA CYS A 115 -20.25 10.29 18.98
C CYS A 115 -19.17 11.21 18.37
N GLY A 116 -19.10 12.48 18.80
CA GLY A 116 -18.11 13.46 18.33
C GLY A 116 -18.49 14.18 17.04
N VAL A 117 -19.56 13.77 16.35
CA VAL A 117 -19.96 14.36 15.06
C VAL A 117 -20.82 15.60 15.30
N ARG A 118 -20.27 16.77 14.96
CA ARG A 118 -20.94 18.07 15.16
C ARG A 118 -21.18 18.77 13.83
N PRO A 119 -22.36 19.40 13.63
CA PRO A 119 -22.62 20.17 12.43
C PRO A 119 -21.89 21.51 12.47
N ALA A 120 -21.32 21.92 11.34
CA ALA A 120 -20.91 23.31 11.11
C ALA A 120 -22.11 24.17 10.68
N MET A 121 -23.14 23.52 10.13
CA MET A 121 -24.35 24.16 9.63
C MET A 121 -25.57 23.25 9.73
N VAL A 122 -26.75 23.85 9.82
CA VAL A 122 -28.03 23.13 9.79
C VAL A 122 -28.93 23.66 8.68
N VAL A 123 -29.69 22.74 8.08
CA VAL A 123 -30.69 23.02 7.05
C VAL A 123 -31.96 22.25 7.42
N GLY A 124 -33.11 22.90 7.41
CA GLY A 124 -34.40 22.23 7.62
C GLY A 124 -35.29 22.34 6.38
N HIS A 125 -36.12 21.34 6.14
CA HIS A 125 -37.15 21.34 5.10
C HIS A 125 -38.52 21.50 5.76
N SER A 126 -39.24 22.58 5.45
CA SER A 126 -40.55 22.88 6.05
C SER A 126 -40.49 22.85 7.58
N GLN A 127 -41.31 22.02 8.25
CA GLN A 127 -41.30 21.82 9.71
C GLN A 127 -39.94 21.35 10.27
N GLY A 128 -39.09 20.75 9.43
CA GLY A 128 -37.74 20.32 9.83
C GLY A 128 -36.87 21.49 10.28
N GLU A 129 -37.18 22.72 9.85
CA GLU A 129 -36.50 23.92 10.35
C GLU A 129 -36.68 24.15 11.85
N ILE A 130 -37.75 23.65 12.48
CA ILE A 130 -37.95 23.75 13.93
C ILE A 130 -36.87 22.94 14.66
N ALA A 131 -36.60 21.72 14.18
CA ALA A 131 -35.52 20.88 14.72
C ALA A 131 -34.14 21.49 14.43
N ALA A 132 -33.93 22.02 13.22
CA ALA A 132 -32.70 22.72 12.87
C ALA A 132 -32.45 23.94 13.77
N ALA A 133 -33.48 24.74 14.05
CA ALA A 133 -33.40 25.91 14.92
C ALA A 133 -33.04 25.52 16.37
N TYR A 134 -33.68 24.49 16.94
CA TYR A 134 -33.32 23.96 18.25
C TYR A 134 -31.86 23.47 18.28
N VAL A 135 -31.46 22.67 17.29
CA VAL A 135 -30.10 22.12 17.20
C VAL A 135 -29.05 23.22 17.02
N ALA A 136 -29.39 24.33 16.35
CA ALA A 136 -28.54 25.50 16.24
C ALA A 136 -28.42 26.32 17.54
N GLY A 137 -29.28 26.06 18.54
CA GLY A 137 -29.36 26.83 19.78
C GLY A 137 -30.34 28.01 19.74
N ALA A 138 -31.01 28.21 18.60
CA ALA A 138 -31.92 29.33 18.38
C ALA A 138 -33.14 29.32 19.31
N LEU A 139 -33.63 28.14 19.65
CA LEU A 139 -34.79 27.95 20.51
C LEU A 139 -34.41 27.12 21.73
N SER A 140 -35.05 27.41 22.87
CA SER A 140 -35.04 26.49 24.01
C SER A 140 -35.79 25.20 23.64
N LEU A 141 -35.61 24.13 24.41
CA LEU A 141 -36.38 22.89 24.18
C LEU A 141 -37.87 23.17 24.41
N GLU A 142 -38.19 23.97 25.42
CA GLU A 142 -39.55 24.38 25.76
C GLU A 142 -40.20 25.20 24.64
N ASP A 143 -39.48 26.16 24.05
CA ASP A 143 -40.00 26.97 22.94
C ASP A 143 -40.15 26.14 21.67
N ALA A 144 -39.19 25.26 21.37
CA ALA A 144 -39.27 24.38 20.20
C ALA A 144 -40.43 23.38 20.32
N ALA A 145 -40.62 22.78 21.50
CA ALA A 145 -41.73 21.89 21.81
C ALA A 145 -43.09 22.61 21.73
N ARG A 146 -43.18 23.82 22.31
CA ARG A 146 -44.35 24.69 22.17
C ARG A 146 -44.64 24.97 20.70
N LEU A 147 -43.63 25.41 19.95
CA LEU A 147 -43.76 25.77 18.55
C LEU A 147 -44.29 24.61 17.70
N VAL A 148 -43.66 23.43 17.78
CA VAL A 148 -44.06 22.28 16.95
C VAL A 148 -45.46 21.77 17.33
N ALA A 149 -45.79 21.73 18.63
CA ALA A 149 -47.10 21.26 19.09
C ALA A 149 -48.23 22.23 18.69
N LEU A 150 -48.06 23.53 18.95
CA LEU A 150 -49.08 24.54 18.64
C LEU A 150 -49.25 24.72 17.14
N ARG A 151 -48.14 24.69 16.37
CA ARG A 151 -48.19 24.67 14.91
C ARG A 151 -48.98 23.47 14.39
N GLY A 152 -48.66 22.26 14.85
CA GLY A 152 -49.37 21.04 14.47
C GLY A 152 -50.87 21.12 14.76
N ARG A 153 -51.24 21.62 15.95
CA ARG A 153 -52.64 21.81 16.36
C ARG A 153 -53.39 22.80 15.45
N VAL A 154 -52.78 23.93 15.13
CA VAL A 154 -53.40 24.93 14.23
C VAL A 154 -53.54 24.36 12.83
N ILE A 155 -52.55 23.61 12.32
CA ILE A 155 -52.63 22.97 11.01
C ILE A 155 -53.72 21.89 10.97
N ALA A 156 -53.94 21.15 12.05
CA ALA A 156 -54.98 20.11 12.11
C ALA A 156 -56.40 20.66 11.87
N GLU A 157 -56.62 21.96 12.04
CA GLU A 157 -57.89 22.63 11.72
C GLU A 157 -58.09 22.84 10.21
N LEU A 158 -57.00 22.76 9.44
CA LEU A 158 -56.98 22.78 7.98
C LEU A 158 -57.04 21.37 7.37
N ALA A 159 -57.13 20.33 8.21
CA ALA A 159 -57.23 18.96 7.72
C ALA A 159 -58.41 18.80 6.75
N ARG A 160 -58.19 18.04 5.68
CA ARG A 160 -59.11 17.78 4.57
C ARG A 160 -59.44 18.99 3.70
N SER A 161 -58.70 20.10 3.80
CA SER A 161 -58.90 21.28 2.95
C SER A 161 -58.13 21.24 1.63
N GLY A 162 -57.15 20.35 1.49
CA GLY A 162 -56.24 20.34 0.34
C GLY A 162 -55.38 19.09 0.24
N GLY A 163 -54.43 19.10 -0.69
CA GLY A 163 -53.50 18.02 -0.92
C GLY A 163 -52.16 18.52 -1.46
N MET A 164 -51.20 17.61 -1.57
CA MET A 164 -49.85 17.88 -2.07
C MET A 164 -49.36 16.76 -2.98
N ALA A 165 -48.52 17.09 -3.95
CA ALA A 165 -47.90 16.11 -4.84
C ALA A 165 -46.43 16.45 -5.13
N SER A 166 -45.59 15.42 -5.21
CA SER A 166 -44.23 15.51 -5.73
C SER A 166 -44.25 15.30 -7.24
N VAL A 167 -43.53 16.12 -7.99
CA VAL A 167 -43.46 16.09 -9.46
C VAL A 167 -42.00 16.12 -9.90
N GLY A 168 -41.63 15.20 -10.78
CA GLY A 168 -40.28 15.06 -11.35
C GLY A 168 -40.01 16.06 -12.48
N LEU A 169 -40.21 17.35 -12.21
CA LEU A 169 -39.95 18.45 -13.13
C LEU A 169 -39.27 19.62 -12.42
N ALA A 170 -38.53 20.42 -13.19
CA ALA A 170 -37.99 21.69 -12.75
C ALA A 170 -39.11 22.70 -12.44
N VAL A 171 -38.84 23.64 -11.53
CA VAL A 171 -39.85 24.58 -11.04
C VAL A 171 -40.46 25.42 -12.17
N GLU A 172 -39.67 25.84 -13.15
CA GLU A 172 -40.14 26.66 -14.28
C GLU A 172 -41.14 25.89 -15.16
N GLN A 173 -40.92 24.59 -15.33
CA GLN A 173 -41.82 23.72 -16.08
C GLN A 173 -43.14 23.51 -15.31
N VAL A 174 -43.05 23.30 -14.00
CA VAL A 174 -44.23 23.18 -13.14
C VAL A 174 -45.04 24.47 -13.16
N GLU A 175 -44.42 25.62 -12.90
CA GLU A 175 -45.11 26.93 -12.89
C GLU A 175 -45.83 27.23 -14.21
N SER A 176 -45.21 26.90 -15.35
CA SER A 176 -45.84 27.01 -16.67
C SER A 176 -47.09 26.14 -16.78
N GLY A 177 -47.01 24.88 -16.32
CA GLY A 177 -48.13 23.93 -16.30
C GLY A 177 -49.26 24.30 -15.34
N LEU A 178 -48.96 25.02 -14.25
CA LEU A 178 -49.96 25.46 -13.26
C LEU A 178 -50.81 26.64 -13.74
N SER A 179 -50.44 27.31 -14.84
CA SER A 179 -51.14 28.50 -15.36
C SER A 179 -52.65 28.30 -15.57
N ARG A 180 -53.10 27.07 -15.85
CA ARG A 180 -54.54 26.76 -16.02
C ARG A 180 -55.35 26.74 -14.71
N TRP A 181 -54.70 26.69 -13.55
CA TRP A 181 -55.34 26.69 -12.22
C TRP A 181 -54.78 27.76 -11.28
N GLN A 182 -54.43 28.93 -11.82
CA GLN A 182 -53.90 30.06 -11.05
C GLN A 182 -54.70 30.31 -9.76
N GLY A 183 -53.98 30.35 -8.63
CA GLY A 183 -54.54 30.60 -7.30
C GLY A 183 -55.16 29.40 -6.58
N ARG A 184 -55.30 28.23 -7.24
CA ARG A 184 -55.86 27.01 -6.65
C ARG A 184 -54.81 25.94 -6.32
N ILE A 185 -53.68 26.00 -7.01
CA ILE A 185 -52.49 25.17 -6.82
C ILE A 185 -51.25 26.06 -6.91
N SER A 186 -50.21 25.75 -6.14
CA SER A 186 -48.98 26.54 -6.08
C SER A 186 -47.79 25.63 -5.85
N VAL A 187 -46.59 26.10 -6.21
CA VAL A 187 -45.34 25.45 -5.83
C VAL A 187 -45.19 25.55 -4.31
N ALA A 188 -45.04 24.40 -3.65
CA ALA A 188 -44.85 24.27 -2.22
C ALA A 188 -43.37 24.10 -1.84
N ALA A 189 -42.60 23.40 -2.66
CA ALA A 189 -41.18 23.18 -2.42
C ALA A 189 -40.42 22.98 -3.75
N VAL A 190 -39.24 23.56 -3.84
CA VAL A 190 -38.24 23.25 -4.86
C VAL A 190 -37.20 22.35 -4.19
N ASN A 191 -37.37 21.04 -4.32
CA ASN A 191 -36.56 20.05 -3.61
C ASN A 191 -35.19 19.89 -4.28
N SER A 192 -35.18 19.79 -5.62
CA SER A 192 -33.98 19.68 -6.42
C SER A 192 -34.19 20.37 -7.77
N PRO A 193 -33.16 20.48 -8.63
CA PRO A 193 -33.30 21.02 -9.98
C PRO A 193 -34.33 20.29 -10.86
N VAL A 194 -34.70 19.06 -10.51
CA VAL A 194 -35.62 18.20 -11.27
C VAL A 194 -36.79 17.68 -10.44
N SER A 195 -36.97 18.17 -9.21
CA SER A 195 -38.00 17.70 -8.29
C SER A 195 -38.68 18.87 -7.57
N THR A 196 -39.97 19.04 -7.85
CA THR A 196 -40.80 20.12 -7.33
C THR A 196 -42.04 19.55 -6.65
N THR A 197 -42.41 20.09 -5.50
CA THR A 197 -43.66 19.76 -4.81
C THR A 197 -44.70 20.85 -5.06
N VAL A 198 -45.92 20.45 -5.36
CA VAL A 198 -47.07 21.35 -5.49
C VAL A 198 -48.07 21.09 -4.36
N SER A 199 -48.84 22.12 -4.00
CA SER A 199 -49.90 22.05 -3.01
C SER A 199 -51.09 22.90 -3.42
N GLY A 200 -52.29 22.49 -3.00
CA GLY A 200 -53.50 23.25 -3.30
C GLY A 200 -54.78 22.47 -3.00
N GLU A 201 -55.85 22.84 -3.70
CA GLU A 201 -57.11 22.10 -3.66
C GLU A 201 -56.91 20.64 -4.11
N LEU A 202 -57.41 19.68 -3.32
CA LEU A 202 -57.14 18.25 -3.54
C LEU A 202 -57.49 17.79 -4.96
N GLY A 203 -58.69 18.10 -5.44
CA GLY A 203 -59.11 17.69 -6.79
C GLY A 203 -58.28 18.32 -7.92
N VAL A 204 -57.73 19.52 -7.71
CA VAL A 204 -56.83 20.17 -8.69
C VAL A 204 -55.47 19.48 -8.69
N VAL A 205 -54.95 19.13 -7.51
CA VAL A 205 -53.70 18.39 -7.39
C VAL A 205 -53.83 17.01 -8.03
N GLU A 206 -54.93 16.29 -7.81
CA GLU A 206 -55.23 15.01 -8.45
C GLU A 206 -55.31 15.13 -9.98
N GLU A 207 -55.99 16.16 -10.49
CA GLU A 207 -56.06 16.44 -11.93
C GLU A 207 -54.68 16.74 -12.54
N PHE A 208 -53.83 17.49 -11.81
CA PHE A 208 -52.46 17.77 -12.24
C PHE A 208 -51.57 16.52 -12.24
N VAL A 209 -51.67 15.68 -11.20
CA VAL A 209 -50.96 14.39 -11.16
C VAL A 209 -51.36 13.51 -12.33
N ALA A 210 -52.66 13.36 -12.59
CA ALA A 210 -53.15 12.55 -13.71
C ALA A 210 -52.68 13.09 -15.07
N GLN A 211 -52.59 14.42 -15.22
CA GLN A 211 -52.02 15.04 -16.42
C GLN A 211 -50.53 14.71 -16.57
N CYS A 212 -49.73 14.88 -15.52
CA CYS A 212 -48.31 14.53 -15.54
C CYS A 212 -48.10 13.06 -15.90
N GLU A 213 -48.86 12.16 -15.30
CA GLU A 213 -48.80 10.72 -15.62
C GLU A 213 -49.14 10.43 -17.09
N ALA A 214 -50.17 11.09 -17.64
CA ALA A 214 -50.54 10.98 -19.05
C ALA A 214 -49.43 11.49 -19.98
N ASP A 215 -48.68 12.50 -19.56
CA ASP A 215 -47.55 13.08 -20.28
C ASP A 215 -46.22 12.31 -20.05
N GLY A 216 -46.25 11.20 -19.30
CA GLY A 216 -45.08 10.37 -19.00
C GLY A 216 -44.14 10.97 -17.94
N VAL A 217 -44.60 11.96 -17.18
CA VAL A 217 -43.87 12.63 -16.11
C VAL A 217 -44.19 11.96 -14.78
N PHE A 218 -43.16 11.71 -13.96
CA PHE A 218 -43.37 11.22 -12.59
C PHE A 218 -44.13 12.26 -11.77
N ALA A 219 -45.29 11.88 -11.23
CA ALA A 219 -46.01 12.65 -10.24
C ALA A 219 -46.66 11.71 -9.22
N ARG A 220 -46.66 12.08 -7.94
CA ARG A 220 -47.24 11.26 -6.87
C ARG A 220 -47.81 12.11 -5.75
N LEU A 221 -49.03 11.77 -5.32
CA LEU A 221 -49.64 12.36 -4.12
C LEU A 221 -48.80 12.05 -2.87
N ILE A 222 -48.62 13.06 -2.04
CA ILE A 222 -48.00 12.96 -0.72
C ILE A 222 -49.14 12.69 0.29
N PRO A 223 -48.99 11.74 1.23
CA PRO A 223 -50.05 11.39 2.19
C PRO A 223 -50.20 12.47 3.27
N VAL A 224 -50.71 13.63 2.86
CA VAL A 224 -51.00 14.81 3.68
C VAL A 224 -52.35 15.36 3.22
N ASP A 225 -53.24 15.65 4.16
CA ASP A 225 -54.63 16.06 3.90
C ASP A 225 -54.85 17.58 3.98
N TYR A 226 -53.78 18.38 3.92
CA TYR A 226 -53.83 19.85 3.88
C TYR A 226 -52.76 20.40 2.92
N ALA A 227 -52.97 21.60 2.37
CA ALA A 227 -52.03 22.23 1.45
C ALA A 227 -51.04 23.16 2.16
N SER A 228 -49.95 22.62 2.72
CA SER A 228 -48.86 23.44 3.26
C SER A 228 -48.17 24.27 2.17
N HIS A 229 -47.58 25.42 2.55
CA HIS A 229 -46.88 26.32 1.61
C HIS A 229 -47.78 26.87 0.50
N SER A 230 -49.06 27.13 0.82
CA SER A 230 -50.07 27.64 -0.10
C SER A 230 -50.95 28.70 0.56
N VAL A 231 -51.76 29.39 -0.25
CA VAL A 231 -52.77 30.35 0.24
C VAL A 231 -53.74 29.75 1.28
N GLN A 232 -53.95 28.42 1.28
CA GLN A 232 -54.87 27.79 2.22
C GLN A 232 -54.46 27.96 3.69
N VAL A 233 -53.16 28.11 3.97
CA VAL A 233 -52.69 28.28 5.36
C VAL A 233 -52.84 29.71 5.88
N GLU A 234 -53.26 30.66 5.06
CA GLU A 234 -53.49 32.06 5.50
C GLU A 234 -54.60 32.13 6.56
N ALA A 235 -55.57 31.22 6.51
CA ALA A 235 -56.62 31.07 7.53
C ALA A 235 -56.06 30.76 8.93
N ALA A 236 -54.85 30.19 9.02
CA ALA A 236 -54.17 29.88 10.27
C ALA A 236 -53.29 31.03 10.78
N ARG A 237 -53.09 32.11 10.01
CA ARG A 237 -52.08 33.16 10.29
C ARG A 237 -52.23 33.79 11.67
N GLU A 238 -53.38 34.42 11.93
CA GLU A 238 -53.59 35.21 13.15
C GLU A 238 -53.46 34.35 14.40
N ARG A 239 -54.05 33.15 14.36
CA ARG A 239 -53.98 32.20 15.46
C ARG A 239 -52.57 31.68 15.70
N LEU A 240 -51.85 31.30 14.64
CA LEU A 240 -50.48 30.82 14.77
C LEU A 240 -49.57 31.88 15.40
N ILE A 241 -49.65 33.13 14.93
CA ILE A 241 -48.85 34.23 15.48
C ILE A 241 -49.18 34.46 16.96
N ALA A 242 -50.47 34.46 17.32
CA ALA A 242 -50.91 34.67 18.70
C ALA A 242 -50.43 33.55 19.65
N GLU A 243 -50.53 32.29 19.23
CA GLU A 243 -50.10 31.11 20.00
C GLU A 243 -48.57 31.07 20.19
N LEU A 244 -47.83 31.63 19.24
CA LEU A 244 -46.37 31.65 19.26
C LEU A 244 -45.78 32.92 19.87
N ALA A 245 -46.59 33.91 20.25
CA ALA A 245 -46.12 35.24 20.69
C ALA A 245 -45.10 35.22 21.85
N SER A 246 -45.06 34.14 22.65
CA SER A 246 -44.16 33.98 23.77
C SER A 246 -42.83 33.29 23.46
N ILE A 247 -42.61 32.79 22.24
CA ILE A 247 -41.32 32.17 21.88
C ILE A 247 -40.23 33.24 21.87
N THR A 248 -39.03 32.89 22.33
CA THR A 248 -37.90 33.84 22.40
C THR A 248 -36.72 33.27 21.60
N PRO A 249 -36.57 33.65 20.31
CA PRO A 249 -35.42 33.27 19.51
C PRO A 249 -34.12 33.83 20.10
N ARG A 250 -33.02 33.10 19.92
CA ARG A 250 -31.70 33.42 20.48
C ARG A 250 -30.63 33.34 19.40
N ALA A 251 -29.51 34.00 19.64
CA ALA A 251 -28.29 33.78 18.87
C ALA A 251 -27.80 32.34 19.10
N GLY A 252 -27.75 31.54 18.04
CA GLY A 252 -27.29 30.16 18.05
C GLY A 252 -25.81 30.04 17.69
N ASP A 253 -25.20 28.92 18.07
CA ASP A 253 -23.76 28.66 17.89
C ASP A 253 -23.45 27.87 16.60
N VAL A 254 -24.47 27.46 15.84
CA VAL A 254 -24.33 26.74 14.58
C VAL A 254 -24.99 27.54 13.45
N ALA A 255 -24.33 27.65 12.30
CA ALA A 255 -24.86 28.39 11.16
C ALA A 255 -26.19 27.81 10.69
N PHE A 256 -27.22 28.65 10.63
CA PHE A 256 -28.57 28.28 10.20
C PHE A 256 -28.83 28.81 8.79
N TYR A 257 -29.21 27.90 7.88
CA TYR A 257 -29.59 28.27 6.52
C TYR A 257 -31.09 28.01 6.32
N SER A 258 -31.82 29.10 6.05
CA SER A 258 -33.27 29.09 5.93
C SER A 258 -33.69 28.74 4.51
N THR A 259 -34.56 27.75 4.40
CA THR A 259 -35.25 27.41 3.14
C THR A 259 -36.41 28.34 2.83
N VAL A 260 -36.85 29.16 3.78
CA VAL A 260 -37.81 30.24 3.53
C VAL A 260 -37.14 31.36 2.75
N THR A 261 -35.98 31.83 3.23
CA THR A 261 -35.27 32.97 2.60
C THR A 261 -34.33 32.54 1.48
N GLY A 262 -33.90 31.28 1.46
CA GLY A 262 -32.86 30.79 0.55
C GLY A 262 -31.46 31.27 0.91
N ALA A 263 -31.23 31.67 2.17
CA ALA A 263 -29.98 32.27 2.62
C ALA A 263 -29.62 31.88 4.06
N GLY A 264 -28.36 32.12 4.44
CA GLY A 264 -27.96 32.11 5.85
C GLY A 264 -28.71 33.19 6.62
N LEU A 265 -29.22 32.86 7.81
CA LEU A 265 -30.07 33.74 8.60
C LEU A 265 -29.58 33.80 10.05
N SER A 266 -29.57 35.01 10.65
CA SER A 266 -29.39 35.13 12.10
C SER A 266 -30.58 34.48 12.80
N THR A 267 -30.30 33.59 13.73
CA THR A 267 -31.33 32.80 14.42
C THR A 267 -32.23 33.64 15.34
N GLU A 268 -31.85 34.87 15.66
CA GLU A 268 -32.69 35.83 16.39
C GLU A 268 -33.91 36.28 15.55
N ALA A 269 -33.85 36.14 14.22
CA ALA A 269 -34.95 36.48 13.32
C ALA A 269 -36.04 35.40 13.23
N LEU A 270 -35.93 34.29 13.97
CA LEU A 270 -36.86 33.15 13.95
C LEU A 270 -38.10 33.40 14.83
N ASP A 271 -38.71 34.56 14.67
CA ASP A 271 -39.87 35.04 15.44
C ASP A 271 -41.20 34.38 14.99
N PRO A 272 -42.34 34.65 15.64
CA PRO A 272 -43.64 34.09 15.24
C PRO A 272 -44.02 34.35 13.77
N GLU A 273 -43.64 35.51 13.23
CA GLU A 273 -43.92 35.87 11.84
C GLU A 273 -43.07 35.03 10.89
N TYR A 274 -41.81 34.75 11.23
CA TYR A 274 -40.98 33.78 10.53
C TYR A 274 -41.64 32.41 10.47
N TRP A 275 -42.16 31.89 11.59
CA TRP A 275 -42.77 30.55 11.60
C TRP A 275 -44.06 30.48 10.79
N TYR A 276 -44.83 31.56 10.74
CA TYR A 276 -45.94 31.67 9.79
C TYR A 276 -45.46 31.65 8.34
N ARG A 277 -44.43 32.45 8.00
CA ARG A 277 -43.83 32.42 6.65
C ARG A 277 -43.28 31.04 6.29
N ASN A 278 -42.63 30.35 7.23
CA ASN A 278 -42.20 28.96 7.07
C ASN A 278 -43.36 27.99 6.77
N LEU A 279 -44.58 28.27 7.22
CA LEU A 279 -45.77 27.48 6.85
C LEU A 279 -46.36 27.88 5.49
N ARG A 280 -46.22 29.14 5.11
CA ARG A 280 -46.93 29.77 3.99
C ARG A 280 -46.12 29.85 2.69
N GLU A 281 -44.84 30.18 2.78
CA GLU A 281 -43.97 30.41 1.64
C GLU A 281 -43.34 29.11 1.12
N PRO A 282 -42.97 29.01 -0.17
CA PRO A 282 -42.35 27.81 -0.73
C PRO A 282 -41.00 27.47 -0.08
N VAL A 283 -40.73 26.18 0.08
CA VAL A 283 -39.44 25.67 0.59
C VAL A 283 -38.39 25.70 -0.53
N ARG A 284 -37.35 26.52 -0.39
CA ARG A 284 -36.25 26.67 -1.36
C ARG A 284 -35.08 25.73 -1.07
N PHE A 285 -35.34 24.43 -0.98
CA PHE A 285 -34.34 23.44 -0.52
C PHE A 285 -33.16 23.26 -1.48
N ALA A 286 -33.40 23.23 -2.80
CA ALA A 286 -32.35 23.15 -3.80
C ALA A 286 -31.38 24.35 -3.73
N ASP A 287 -31.93 25.56 -3.54
CA ASP A 287 -31.12 26.78 -3.40
C ASP A 287 -30.23 26.75 -2.17
N VAL A 288 -30.78 26.34 -1.03
CA VAL A 288 -30.01 26.24 0.22
C VAL A 288 -28.96 25.14 0.12
N THR A 289 -29.29 23.99 -0.49
CA THR A 289 -28.33 22.90 -0.70
C THR A 289 -27.13 23.36 -1.52
N ARG A 290 -27.37 24.09 -2.62
CA ARG A 290 -26.31 24.71 -3.43
C ARG A 290 -25.49 25.70 -2.61
N LEU A 291 -26.16 26.59 -1.86
CA LEU A 291 -25.50 27.57 -1.02
C LEU A 291 -24.58 26.92 0.03
N VAL A 292 -25.01 25.86 0.71
CA VAL A 292 -24.15 25.21 1.70
C VAL A 292 -22.98 24.45 1.08
N LEU A 293 -23.12 23.91 -0.14
CA LEU A 293 -22.00 23.37 -0.92
C LEU A 293 -20.95 24.45 -1.22
N GLU A 294 -21.39 25.64 -1.63
CA GLU A 294 -20.53 26.81 -1.87
C GLU A 294 -19.81 27.27 -0.59
N GLN A 295 -20.43 27.08 0.58
CA GLN A 295 -19.85 27.39 1.90
C GLN A 295 -18.90 26.30 2.43
N GLY A 296 -18.57 25.31 1.61
CA GLY A 296 -17.61 24.24 1.89
C GLY A 296 -18.22 23.01 2.58
N CYS A 297 -19.55 22.84 2.54
CA CYS A 297 -20.17 21.57 2.96
C CYS A 297 -19.80 20.47 1.98
N ARG A 298 -19.38 19.31 2.51
CA ARG A 298 -19.09 18.10 1.73
C ARG A 298 -19.68 16.84 2.35
N THR A 299 -20.28 16.95 3.54
CA THR A 299 -21.00 15.84 4.17
C THR A 299 -22.35 16.30 4.68
N PHE A 300 -23.41 15.71 4.14
CA PHE A 300 -24.78 15.90 4.59
C PHE A 300 -25.20 14.69 5.42
N ILE A 301 -25.70 14.94 6.63
CA ILE A 301 -26.25 13.87 7.48
C ILE A 301 -27.70 14.21 7.77
N GLU A 302 -28.62 13.40 7.23
CA GLU A 302 -30.05 13.56 7.44
C GLU A 302 -30.43 13.00 8.82
N MET A 303 -30.91 13.89 9.70
CA MET A 303 -31.38 13.58 11.04
C MET A 303 -32.81 13.06 10.95
N SER A 304 -33.01 11.81 10.52
CA SER A 304 -34.35 11.29 10.26
C SER A 304 -34.51 9.78 10.51
N PRO A 305 -35.75 9.32 10.77
CA PRO A 305 -36.08 7.90 10.87
C PRO A 305 -36.00 7.14 9.54
N HIS A 306 -35.91 7.87 8.42
CA HIS A 306 -35.70 7.33 7.08
C HIS A 306 -35.25 8.46 6.13
N PRO A 307 -34.19 8.29 5.32
CA PRO A 307 -33.71 9.32 4.41
C PRO A 307 -34.75 9.62 3.32
N VAL A 308 -35.22 10.86 3.27
CA VAL A 308 -36.16 11.34 2.23
C VAL A 308 -35.61 12.54 1.45
N LEU A 309 -34.54 13.19 1.93
CA LEU A 309 -33.88 14.30 1.25
C LEU A 309 -32.61 13.88 0.50
N ALA A 310 -32.10 12.67 0.76
CA ALA A 310 -30.87 12.18 0.16
C ALA A 310 -30.84 12.32 -1.37
N LEU A 311 -31.91 11.89 -2.06
CA LEU A 311 -32.01 12.00 -3.52
C LEU A 311 -31.97 13.46 -3.99
N ALA A 312 -32.74 14.34 -3.34
CA ALA A 312 -32.79 15.76 -3.70
C ALA A 312 -31.43 16.47 -3.49
N ILE A 313 -30.69 16.07 -2.46
CA ILE A 313 -29.32 16.54 -2.23
C ILE A 313 -28.40 16.05 -3.34
N THR A 314 -28.41 14.75 -3.66
CA THR A 314 -27.60 14.17 -4.74
C THR A 314 -27.86 14.86 -6.09
N GLU A 315 -29.11 15.02 -6.49
CA GLU A 315 -29.50 15.72 -7.73
C GLU A 315 -28.99 17.18 -7.76
N THR A 316 -28.97 17.85 -6.61
CA THR A 316 -28.45 19.22 -6.51
C THR A 316 -26.92 19.26 -6.59
N VAL A 317 -26.22 18.27 -6.03
CA VAL A 317 -24.77 18.14 -6.12
C VAL A 317 -24.35 17.94 -7.58
N GLU A 318 -25.00 17.01 -8.29
CA GLU A 318 -24.74 16.76 -9.71
C GLU A 318 -24.95 18.01 -10.56
N ALA A 319 -26.07 18.72 -10.35
CA ALA A 319 -26.37 19.94 -11.09
C ALA A 319 -25.41 21.11 -10.77
N ALA A 320 -24.77 21.10 -9.60
CA ALA A 320 -23.72 22.05 -9.26
C ALA A 320 -22.36 21.72 -9.92
N GLY A 321 -22.28 20.64 -10.70
CA GLY A 321 -21.06 20.20 -11.38
C GLY A 321 -19.96 19.71 -10.44
N GLN A 322 -20.33 19.29 -9.22
CA GLN A 322 -19.42 18.65 -8.28
C GLN A 322 -19.36 17.15 -8.57
N ASP A 323 -18.20 16.55 -8.34
CA ASP A 323 -18.08 15.10 -8.37
C ASP A 323 -18.87 14.51 -7.19
N LEU A 324 -19.70 13.50 -7.46
CA LEU A 324 -20.48 12.81 -6.43
C LEU A 324 -19.57 12.08 -5.43
N ASP A 325 -18.39 11.67 -5.88
CA ASP A 325 -17.39 11.06 -5.01
C ASP A 325 -16.87 12.05 -3.96
N GLU A 326 -16.89 13.37 -4.24
CA GLU A 326 -16.49 14.42 -3.29
C GLU A 326 -17.58 14.85 -2.30
N VAL A 327 -18.78 14.24 -2.34
CA VAL A 327 -19.88 14.61 -1.42
C VAL A 327 -20.54 13.40 -0.79
N ALA A 328 -20.45 13.30 0.52
CA ALA A 328 -21.11 12.26 1.28
C ALA A 328 -22.55 12.67 1.65
N VAL A 329 -23.55 11.88 1.24
CA VAL A 329 -24.97 12.05 1.62
C VAL A 329 -25.42 10.85 2.45
N LEU A 330 -25.63 11.06 3.75
CA LEU A 330 -25.81 10.01 4.74
C LEU A 330 -27.16 10.15 5.45
N GLY A 331 -27.81 9.02 5.77
CA GLY A 331 -29.00 8.98 6.61
C GLY A 331 -28.68 8.45 8.01
N SER A 332 -29.39 8.93 9.02
CA SER A 332 -29.25 8.43 10.40
C SER A 332 -29.85 7.04 10.59
N MET A 333 -31.04 6.81 10.03
CA MET A 333 -31.81 5.57 10.18
C MET A 333 -32.43 5.15 8.85
N ARG A 334 -33.05 3.96 8.79
CA ARG A 334 -33.86 3.51 7.64
C ARG A 334 -35.15 2.89 8.14
N ARG A 335 -36.20 2.93 7.30
CA ARG A 335 -37.50 2.33 7.61
C ARG A 335 -37.33 0.84 7.91
N GLY A 336 -37.83 0.39 9.06
CA GLY A 336 -37.66 -0.98 9.55
C GLY A 336 -36.32 -1.26 10.23
N GLU A 337 -35.40 -0.29 10.29
CA GLU A 337 -34.08 -0.40 10.89
C GLU A 337 -33.90 0.71 11.95
N GLY A 338 -34.70 0.62 13.00
CA GLY A 338 -34.87 1.65 14.03
C GLY A 338 -33.80 1.71 15.13
N GLY A 339 -32.74 0.93 14.96
CA GLY A 339 -31.88 0.47 16.06
C GLY A 339 -30.43 0.93 16.04
N TRP A 340 -29.72 0.53 17.10
CA TRP A 340 -28.29 0.80 17.26
C TRP A 340 -27.45 0.30 16.08
N ARG A 341 -27.78 -0.88 15.53
CA ARG A 341 -27.06 -1.48 14.40
C ARG A 341 -27.07 -0.58 13.15
N ARG A 342 -28.22 0.02 12.83
CA ARG A 342 -28.34 0.94 11.70
C ARG A 342 -27.57 2.22 11.96
N PHE A 343 -27.70 2.77 13.16
CA PHE A 343 -26.99 3.98 13.56
C PHE A 343 -25.45 3.79 13.48
N VAL A 344 -24.92 2.68 13.99
CA VAL A 344 -23.49 2.34 13.89
C VAL A 344 -23.06 2.15 12.43
N THR A 345 -23.90 1.57 11.57
CA THR A 345 -23.61 1.51 10.13
C THR A 345 -23.54 2.91 9.51
N SER A 346 -24.36 3.86 9.97
CA SER A 346 -24.28 5.26 9.52
C SER A 346 -23.05 5.99 10.06
N LEU A 347 -22.62 5.72 11.30
CA LEU A 347 -21.34 6.21 11.84
C LEU A 347 -20.15 5.65 11.04
N ALA A 348 -20.18 4.37 10.70
CA ALA A 348 -19.15 3.74 9.87
C ALA A 348 -19.09 4.39 8.47
N ALA A 349 -20.25 4.66 7.87
CA ALA A 349 -20.33 5.39 6.60
C ALA A 349 -19.75 6.81 6.74
N ALA A 350 -20.05 7.54 7.82
CA ALA A 350 -19.44 8.84 8.07
C ALA A 350 -17.92 8.75 8.23
N HIS A 351 -17.44 7.74 8.96
CA HIS A 351 -16.02 7.52 9.22
C HIS A 351 -15.21 7.27 7.94
N VAL A 352 -15.70 6.41 7.04
CA VAL A 352 -14.99 6.13 5.77
C VAL A 352 -14.98 7.35 4.82
N HIS A 353 -15.93 8.28 4.98
CA HIS A 353 -15.92 9.56 4.28
C HIS A 353 -15.10 10.65 5.00
N GLY A 354 -14.34 10.29 6.04
CA GLY A 354 -13.41 11.19 6.72
C GLY A 354 -14.00 12.02 7.85
N VAL A 355 -15.25 11.76 8.27
CA VAL A 355 -15.83 12.43 9.43
C VAL A 355 -15.17 11.91 10.71
N GLY A 356 -14.74 12.84 11.57
CA GLY A 356 -14.15 12.54 12.88
C GLY A 356 -15.19 11.94 13.84
N VAL A 357 -15.25 10.61 13.90
CA VAL A 357 -16.06 9.87 14.88
C VAL A 357 -15.23 9.58 16.12
N ASP A 358 -15.75 9.95 17.29
CA ASP A 358 -15.17 9.57 18.58
C ASP A 358 -15.59 8.15 18.96
N TRP A 359 -14.86 7.18 18.41
CA TRP A 359 -15.08 5.75 18.68
C TRP A 359 -14.93 5.40 20.17
N ALA A 360 -14.13 6.14 20.94
CA ALA A 360 -14.01 5.88 22.37
C ALA A 360 -15.34 6.15 23.09
N SER A 361 -16.02 7.25 22.75
CA SER A 361 -17.36 7.56 23.26
C SER A 361 -18.42 6.57 22.78
N VAL A 362 -18.35 6.13 21.51
CA VAL A 362 -19.29 5.14 20.95
C VAL A 362 -19.23 3.81 21.72
N PHE A 363 -18.03 3.33 22.05
CA PHE A 363 -17.85 2.04 22.71
C PHE A 363 -17.87 2.12 24.25
N ALA A 364 -17.72 3.30 24.86
CA ALA A 364 -17.67 3.46 26.32
C ALA A 364 -18.79 2.73 27.10
N PRO A 365 -20.07 2.75 26.68
CA PRO A 365 -21.14 2.01 27.37
C PRO A 365 -20.97 0.49 27.38
N HIS A 366 -20.15 -0.05 26.47
CA HIS A 366 -19.91 -1.49 26.32
C HIS A 366 -18.63 -1.96 27.02
N HIS A 367 -17.94 -1.08 27.75
CA HIS A 367 -16.71 -1.40 28.50
C HIS A 367 -15.68 -2.22 27.69
N PRO A 368 -15.25 -1.75 26.52
CA PRO A 368 -14.42 -2.52 25.61
C PRO A 368 -13.04 -2.76 26.22
N GLN A 369 -12.48 -3.94 25.96
CA GLN A 369 -11.08 -4.23 26.25
C GLN A 369 -10.23 -3.86 25.02
N ARG A 370 -9.08 -3.23 25.26
CA ARG A 370 -8.09 -3.01 24.20
C ARG A 370 -7.38 -4.34 23.92
N VAL A 371 -7.49 -4.81 22.69
CA VAL A 371 -6.80 -6.00 22.20
C VAL A 371 -5.73 -5.60 21.20
N PRO A 372 -4.57 -6.29 21.15
CA PRO A 372 -3.60 -6.07 20.08
C PRO A 372 -4.21 -6.52 18.75
N LEU A 373 -4.16 -5.65 17.75
CA LEU A 373 -4.53 -5.97 16.37
C LEU A 373 -3.26 -6.24 15.55
N PRO A 374 -3.36 -6.94 14.41
CA PRO A 374 -2.28 -6.98 13.42
C PRO A 374 -1.79 -5.56 13.13
N THR A 375 -0.48 -5.39 13.02
CA THR A 375 0.11 -4.08 12.70
C THR A 375 -0.31 -3.63 11.30
N TYR A 376 -0.18 -2.32 11.02
CA TYR A 376 -0.44 -1.75 9.70
C TYR A 376 0.17 -2.63 8.59
N ALA A 377 -0.65 -3.00 7.61
CA ALA A 377 -0.19 -3.72 6.44
C ALA A 377 0.59 -2.73 5.56
N PHE A 378 1.89 -2.58 5.84
CA PHE A 378 2.78 -1.78 5.02
C PHE A 378 2.63 -2.22 3.56
N GLN A 379 2.38 -1.27 2.66
CA GLN A 379 2.65 -1.47 1.24
C GLN A 379 4.15 -1.74 1.15
N ARG A 380 4.53 -3.01 0.97
CA ARG A 380 5.92 -3.48 1.03
C ARG A 380 6.69 -3.10 -0.24
N GLU A 381 6.62 -1.83 -0.59
CA GLU A 381 7.45 -1.24 -1.63
C GLU A 381 8.84 -0.97 -1.05
N ARG A 382 9.86 -1.42 -1.78
CA ARG A 382 11.25 -1.24 -1.36
C ARG A 382 11.69 0.19 -1.68
N PHE A 383 11.42 1.10 -0.76
CA PHE A 383 12.00 2.45 -0.75
C PHE A 383 13.34 2.45 -0.01
N TRP A 384 14.25 1.57 -0.42
CA TRP A 384 15.65 1.75 -0.02
C TRP A 384 16.19 2.92 -0.83
N LEU A 385 16.88 3.84 -0.18
CA LEU A 385 17.93 4.58 -0.87
C LEU A 385 18.87 3.49 -1.38
N LYS A 386 18.69 3.05 -2.64
CA LYS A 386 19.82 2.54 -3.40
C LYS A 386 20.84 3.64 -3.20
N SER A 387 21.98 3.33 -2.60
CA SER A 387 23.11 4.24 -2.59
C SER A 387 23.47 4.47 -4.05
N TYR A 388 22.72 5.36 -4.72
CA TYR A 388 23.33 6.27 -5.67
C TYR A 388 24.48 6.83 -4.86
N ASN A 389 25.68 6.43 -5.28
CA ASN A 389 26.95 6.89 -4.82
C ASN A 389 26.77 8.16 -4.00
N ALA A 390 27.21 8.13 -2.74
CA ALA A 390 27.47 9.35 -2.03
C ALA A 390 28.56 10.12 -2.82
N THR A 391 28.16 10.79 -3.90
CA THR A 391 28.70 12.04 -4.40
C THR A 391 28.31 13.14 -3.41
N GLY A 392 28.50 12.87 -2.12
CA GLY A 392 29.00 13.89 -1.23
C GLY A 392 30.43 14.13 -1.68
N SER A 393 30.59 14.98 -2.69
CA SER A 393 31.85 15.64 -2.95
C SER A 393 32.25 16.37 -1.66
N ALA A 394 33.03 15.70 -0.81
CA ALA A 394 34.21 16.38 -0.32
C ALA A 394 34.90 16.84 -1.60
N ASP A 395 34.94 18.15 -1.81
CA ASP A 395 35.44 18.77 -3.03
C ASP A 395 36.81 18.18 -3.37
N LEU A 396 36.86 17.14 -4.20
CA LEU A 396 38.08 16.38 -4.52
C LEU A 396 39.12 17.33 -5.15
N THR A 397 38.64 18.42 -5.73
CA THR A 397 39.47 19.50 -6.27
C THR A 397 40.28 20.21 -5.17
N SER A 398 39.76 20.30 -3.94
CA SER A 398 40.50 20.84 -2.78
C SER A 398 41.69 19.97 -2.37
N ALA A 399 41.68 18.68 -2.72
CA ALA A 399 42.79 17.74 -2.55
C ALA A 399 43.68 17.61 -3.80
N GLY A 400 43.43 18.40 -4.86
CA GLY A 400 44.16 18.34 -6.12
C GLY A 400 43.81 17.14 -7.01
N LEU A 401 42.69 16.46 -6.73
CA LEU A 401 42.19 15.32 -7.51
C LEU A 401 41.04 15.75 -8.43
N SER A 402 40.97 15.17 -9.62
CA SER A 402 39.81 15.33 -10.52
C SER A 402 38.84 14.17 -10.34
N ALA A 403 37.54 14.46 -10.23
CA ALA A 403 36.51 13.44 -10.28
C ALA A 403 36.54 12.70 -11.63
N VAL A 404 36.19 11.42 -11.60
CA VAL A 404 36.05 10.57 -12.78
C VAL A 404 34.61 10.10 -12.82
N ASP A 405 33.92 10.33 -13.94
CA ASP A 405 32.57 9.81 -14.18
C ASP A 405 32.68 8.34 -14.59
N HIS A 406 32.92 7.46 -13.61
CA HIS A 406 33.05 6.02 -13.82
C HIS A 406 32.61 5.21 -12.58
N PRO A 407 31.86 4.09 -12.71
CA PRO A 407 31.30 3.38 -11.55
C PRO A 407 32.35 2.71 -10.65
N LEU A 408 33.53 2.41 -11.18
CA LEU A 408 34.63 1.75 -10.48
C LEU A 408 35.84 2.66 -10.22
N LEU A 409 35.87 3.89 -10.76
CA LEU A 409 36.96 4.85 -10.56
C LEU A 409 36.37 6.17 -10.07
N SER A 410 36.82 6.66 -8.92
CA SER A 410 36.25 7.84 -8.28
C SER A 410 37.10 9.11 -8.48
N ALA A 411 38.42 8.95 -8.62
CA ALA A 411 39.33 10.09 -8.70
C ALA A 411 40.56 9.79 -9.57
N ALA A 412 41.08 10.82 -10.23
CA ALA A 412 42.30 10.79 -11.02
C ALA A 412 43.22 11.97 -10.72
N VAL A 413 44.53 11.77 -10.91
CA VAL A 413 45.56 12.81 -10.82
C VAL A 413 46.61 12.59 -11.91
N SER A 414 47.01 13.65 -12.59
CA SER A 414 48.14 13.62 -13.53
C SER A 414 49.45 13.79 -12.74
N LEU A 415 50.45 12.97 -13.08
CA LEU A 415 51.78 13.02 -12.49
C LEU A 415 52.61 14.08 -13.22
N GLY A 416 53.37 14.88 -12.48
CA GLY A 416 54.22 15.95 -13.04
C GLY A 416 55.22 15.42 -14.08
N ASP A 417 55.78 16.32 -14.90
CA ASP A 417 56.77 15.98 -15.95
C ASP A 417 56.29 14.91 -16.96
N ASP A 418 54.99 14.91 -17.27
CA ASP A 418 54.32 13.93 -18.17
C ASP A 418 54.59 12.47 -17.78
N GLN A 419 54.77 12.20 -16.47
CA GLN A 419 55.02 10.85 -15.95
C GLN A 419 53.75 9.97 -15.92
N GLY A 420 52.62 10.48 -16.42
CA GLY A 420 51.38 9.74 -16.63
C GLY A 420 50.25 10.11 -15.66
N TRP A 421 49.43 9.13 -15.28
CA TRP A 421 48.20 9.31 -14.53
C TRP A 421 48.01 8.23 -13.46
N LEU A 422 47.52 8.62 -12.29
CA LEU A 422 47.05 7.71 -11.24
C LEU A 422 45.53 7.86 -11.08
N PHE A 423 44.81 6.75 -11.21
CA PHE A 423 43.39 6.63 -10.96
C PHE A 423 43.16 5.80 -9.70
N SER A 424 42.10 6.12 -8.97
CA SER A 424 41.72 5.44 -7.73
C SER A 424 40.22 5.18 -7.69
N GLY A 425 39.85 4.05 -7.07
CA GLY A 425 38.46 3.62 -6.95
C GLY A 425 38.27 2.62 -5.81
N GLN A 426 37.05 2.12 -5.66
CA GLN A 426 36.70 1.14 -4.64
C GLN A 426 35.73 0.10 -5.20
N LEU A 427 35.92 -1.15 -4.79
CA LEU A 427 35.04 -2.27 -5.11
C LEU A 427 34.41 -2.81 -3.84
N SER A 428 33.10 -3.01 -3.85
CA SER A 428 32.38 -3.74 -2.81
C SER A 428 31.11 -4.31 -3.40
N VAL A 429 30.71 -5.52 -3.00
CA VAL A 429 29.40 -6.08 -3.37
C VAL A 429 28.26 -5.17 -2.89
N SER A 430 28.46 -4.42 -1.80
CA SER A 430 27.46 -3.46 -1.30
C SER A 430 27.26 -2.25 -2.21
N SER A 431 28.33 -1.77 -2.87
CA SER A 431 28.31 -0.61 -3.76
C SER A 431 28.03 -0.99 -5.21
N GLN A 432 28.55 -2.15 -5.65
CA GLN A 432 28.35 -2.71 -6.98
C GLN A 432 27.82 -4.15 -6.88
N PRO A 433 26.50 -4.34 -6.66
CA PRO A 433 25.91 -5.66 -6.39
C PRO A 433 26.11 -6.68 -7.51
N TRP A 434 26.27 -6.22 -8.76
CA TRP A 434 26.52 -7.10 -9.90
C TRP A 434 27.85 -7.87 -9.78
N LEU A 435 28.80 -7.42 -8.96
CA LEU A 435 30.07 -8.12 -8.75
C LEU A 435 29.86 -9.53 -8.18
N ALA A 436 28.87 -9.73 -7.30
CA ALA A 436 28.59 -11.03 -6.69
C ALA A 436 28.13 -12.10 -7.68
N ASP A 437 27.62 -11.68 -8.85
CA ASP A 437 27.15 -12.58 -9.89
C ASP A 437 28.29 -13.15 -10.75
N HIS A 438 29.55 -12.76 -10.51
CA HIS A 438 30.72 -13.32 -11.20
C HIS A 438 31.56 -14.16 -10.23
N ALA A 439 31.10 -15.39 -9.99
CA ALA A 439 31.77 -16.36 -9.12
C ALA A 439 32.35 -17.55 -9.92
N VAL A 440 33.55 -17.99 -9.51
CA VAL A 440 34.25 -19.16 -10.07
C VAL A 440 34.75 -20.02 -8.92
N PHE A 441 34.33 -21.28 -8.88
CA PHE A 441 34.47 -22.18 -7.74
C PHE A 441 34.00 -21.54 -6.41
N ASP A 442 32.84 -20.87 -6.46
CA ASP A 442 32.22 -20.12 -5.35
C ASP A 442 33.06 -18.94 -4.82
N VAL A 443 34.11 -18.53 -5.54
CA VAL A 443 34.91 -17.34 -5.23
C VAL A 443 34.49 -16.20 -6.13
N VAL A 444 34.08 -15.07 -5.55
CA VAL A 444 33.71 -13.86 -6.29
C VAL A 444 34.97 -13.17 -6.82
N LEU A 445 35.04 -13.03 -8.15
CA LEU A 445 36.17 -12.46 -8.86
C LEU A 445 35.72 -11.22 -9.63
N LEU A 446 36.56 -10.18 -9.67
CA LEU A 446 36.39 -9.13 -10.68
C LEU A 446 36.66 -9.75 -12.06
N PRO A 447 35.71 -9.70 -13.01
CA PRO A 447 35.90 -10.29 -14.33
C PRO A 447 37.05 -9.62 -15.08
N GLY A 448 37.75 -10.37 -15.93
CA GLY A 448 38.82 -9.84 -16.77
C GLY A 448 38.35 -8.68 -17.67
N THR A 449 37.09 -8.71 -18.08
CA THR A 449 36.45 -7.64 -18.85
C THR A 449 36.36 -6.31 -18.09
N ALA A 450 36.22 -6.33 -16.77
CA ALA A 450 36.26 -5.10 -15.97
C ALA A 450 37.67 -4.51 -15.91
N LEU A 451 38.73 -5.33 -15.91
CA LEU A 451 40.11 -4.83 -15.98
C LEU A 451 40.42 -4.19 -17.33
N VAL A 452 39.89 -4.75 -18.42
CA VAL A 452 39.97 -4.17 -19.76
C VAL A 452 39.20 -2.85 -19.84
N GLU A 453 37.96 -2.83 -19.34
CA GLU A 453 37.12 -1.64 -19.30
C GLU A 453 37.80 -0.50 -18.53
N LEU A 454 38.34 -0.79 -17.33
CA LEU A 454 39.11 0.16 -16.52
C LEU A 454 40.30 0.75 -17.29
N ALA A 455 41.04 -0.08 -18.03
CA ALA A 455 42.19 0.35 -18.81
C ALA A 455 41.78 1.24 -19.99
N LEU A 456 40.68 0.92 -20.67
CA LEU A 456 40.13 1.71 -21.78
C LEU A 456 39.59 3.07 -21.29
N ALA A 457 38.83 3.09 -20.18
CA ALA A 457 38.32 4.31 -19.59
C ALA A 457 39.45 5.26 -19.14
N ALA A 458 40.46 4.71 -18.45
CA ALA A 458 41.65 5.47 -18.06
C ALA A 458 42.47 5.93 -19.27
N GLY A 459 42.62 5.08 -20.29
CA GLY A 459 43.33 5.37 -21.53
C GLY A 459 42.68 6.49 -22.33
N ALA A 460 41.35 6.46 -22.48
CA ALA A 460 40.58 7.52 -23.12
C ALA A 460 40.78 8.87 -22.41
N ARG A 461 40.80 8.87 -21.07
CA ARG A 461 41.08 10.08 -20.28
C ARG A 461 42.51 10.60 -20.46
N ALA A 462 43.47 9.69 -20.65
CA ALA A 462 44.88 9.99 -20.88
C ALA A 462 45.23 10.27 -22.36
N GLY A 463 44.27 10.19 -23.29
CA GLY A 463 44.48 10.40 -24.72
C GLY A 463 45.12 9.22 -25.46
N VAL A 464 45.13 8.03 -24.87
CA VAL A 464 45.64 6.76 -25.43
C VAL A 464 44.55 5.68 -25.33
N PRO A 465 43.46 5.78 -26.11
CA PRO A 465 42.24 5.00 -25.90
C PRO A 465 42.34 3.53 -26.33
N ARG A 466 43.38 3.12 -27.06
CA ARG A 466 43.55 1.73 -27.50
C ARG A 466 44.35 0.95 -26.49
N LEU A 467 43.93 -0.28 -26.22
CA LEU A 467 44.68 -1.27 -25.45
C LEU A 467 45.45 -2.19 -26.40
N ASP A 468 46.77 -1.99 -26.51
CA ASP A 468 47.63 -2.82 -27.34
C ASP A 468 47.74 -4.22 -26.73
N GLU A 469 47.99 -4.30 -25.42
CA GLU A 469 48.09 -5.54 -24.66
C GLU A 469 47.67 -5.32 -23.20
N LEU A 470 47.02 -6.30 -22.58
CA LEU A 470 46.82 -6.39 -21.13
C LEU A 470 46.95 -7.83 -20.67
N VAL A 471 47.98 -8.10 -19.85
CA VAL A 471 48.24 -9.40 -19.24
C VAL A 471 47.67 -9.41 -17.82
N LEU A 472 46.77 -10.35 -17.55
CA LEU A 472 46.19 -10.63 -16.25
C LEU A 472 47.13 -11.56 -15.46
N GLN A 473 47.62 -11.09 -14.32
CA GLN A 473 48.68 -11.74 -13.54
C GLN A 473 48.13 -12.56 -12.39
N THR A 474 47.22 -11.97 -11.62
CA THR A 474 46.61 -12.58 -10.42
C THR A 474 45.13 -12.19 -10.39
N PRO A 475 44.20 -13.15 -10.15
CA PRO A 475 42.79 -12.83 -9.99
C PRO A 475 42.56 -11.78 -8.89
N LEU A 476 41.63 -10.85 -9.12
CA LEU A 476 41.22 -9.89 -8.11
C LEU A 476 39.97 -10.41 -7.42
N LEU A 477 40.11 -10.83 -6.16
CA LEU A 477 39.00 -11.35 -5.36
C LEU A 477 38.18 -10.17 -4.80
N VAL A 478 36.86 -10.24 -4.86
CA VAL A 478 35.96 -9.28 -4.23
C VAL A 478 35.32 -9.96 -3.02
N PRO A 479 35.57 -9.49 -1.79
CA PRO A 479 35.00 -10.13 -0.61
C PRO A 479 33.49 -9.88 -0.52
N ASP A 480 32.76 -10.87 0.02
CA ASP A 480 31.31 -10.76 0.27
C ASP A 480 30.99 -9.58 1.20
N GLU A 481 31.87 -9.32 2.17
CA GLU A 481 31.79 -8.18 3.09
C GLU A 481 33.09 -7.36 3.04
N GLY A 482 32.95 -6.03 3.08
CA GLY A 482 34.08 -5.10 3.08
C GLY A 482 34.31 -4.43 1.72
N THR A 483 35.48 -3.79 1.59
CA THR A 483 35.81 -2.96 0.43
C THR A 483 37.25 -3.18 0.01
N VAL A 484 37.48 -3.23 -1.30
CA VAL A 484 38.80 -3.31 -1.93
C VAL A 484 39.12 -1.94 -2.54
N GLN A 485 40.29 -1.39 -2.21
CA GLN A 485 40.79 -0.18 -2.86
C GLN A 485 41.43 -0.57 -4.20
N LEU A 486 41.13 0.20 -5.24
CA LEU A 486 41.73 0.07 -6.58
C LEU A 486 42.69 1.21 -6.86
N GLN A 487 43.79 0.88 -7.54
CA GLN A 487 44.68 1.84 -8.19
C GLN A 487 44.99 1.42 -9.61
N LEU A 488 44.88 2.35 -10.55
CA LEU A 488 45.31 2.15 -11.92
C LEU A 488 46.33 3.24 -12.27
N LEU A 489 47.52 2.81 -12.70
CA LEU A 489 48.62 3.69 -13.07
C LEU A 489 48.88 3.59 -14.57
N ILE A 490 48.78 4.72 -15.27
CA ILE A 490 49.29 4.90 -16.63
C ILE A 490 50.62 5.62 -16.51
N GLY A 491 51.70 5.08 -17.08
CA GLY A 491 53.01 5.70 -17.05
C GLY A 491 53.20 6.82 -18.09
N GLY A 492 54.39 7.42 -18.07
CA GLY A 492 54.84 8.32 -19.13
C GLY A 492 54.93 7.60 -20.48
N PRO A 493 54.97 8.35 -21.59
CA PRO A 493 55.10 7.77 -22.91
C PRO A 493 56.47 7.09 -23.07
N ASP A 494 56.48 5.92 -23.72
CA ASP A 494 57.69 5.28 -24.21
C ASP A 494 58.20 5.96 -25.49
N GLY A 495 59.27 5.42 -26.09
CA GLY A 495 59.86 5.95 -27.32
C GLY A 495 58.91 5.98 -28.53
N ASP A 496 57.81 5.23 -28.49
CA ASP A 496 56.81 5.11 -29.56
C ASP A 496 55.46 5.79 -29.18
N ALA A 497 55.48 6.66 -28.16
CA ALA A 497 54.29 7.33 -27.60
C ALA A 497 53.22 6.38 -27.02
N ARG A 498 53.58 5.12 -26.74
CA ARG A 498 52.74 4.18 -26.00
C ARG A 498 52.93 4.37 -24.51
N ARG A 499 51.95 4.01 -23.70
CA ARG A 499 52.01 4.20 -22.24
C ARG A 499 51.78 2.87 -21.52
N PRO A 500 52.65 2.46 -20.58
CA PRO A 500 52.38 1.27 -19.78
C PRO A 500 51.21 1.52 -18.84
N VAL A 501 50.34 0.53 -18.67
CA VAL A 501 49.22 0.55 -17.72
C VAL A 501 49.36 -0.58 -16.72
N THR A 502 49.08 -0.33 -15.44
CA THR A 502 49.09 -1.35 -14.38
C THR A 502 47.92 -1.16 -13.42
N VAL A 503 47.30 -2.27 -13.00
CA VAL A 503 46.16 -2.28 -12.07
C VAL A 503 46.55 -2.98 -10.78
N TYR A 504 46.30 -2.32 -9.66
CA TYR A 504 46.58 -2.79 -8.32
C TYR A 504 45.33 -2.78 -7.45
N SER A 505 45.29 -3.66 -6.45
CA SER A 505 44.28 -3.62 -5.40
C SER A 505 44.85 -3.94 -4.03
N ARG A 506 44.12 -3.58 -2.98
CA ARG A 506 44.34 -4.04 -1.62
C ARG A 506 43.05 -3.95 -0.80
N PRO A 507 42.88 -4.74 0.27
CA PRO A 507 41.79 -4.54 1.21
C PRO A 507 41.80 -3.13 1.80
N HIS A 508 40.61 -2.54 1.98
CA HIS A 508 40.46 -1.31 2.74
C HIS A 508 40.83 -1.57 4.19
N SER A 509 41.62 -0.68 4.78
CA SER A 509 42.00 -0.70 6.19
C SER A 509 41.63 0.63 6.81
N ASP A 510 41.10 0.60 8.04
CA ASP A 510 40.85 1.81 8.80
C ASP A 510 42.15 2.58 9.05
N ALA A 511 42.07 3.90 9.19
CA ALA A 511 43.25 4.76 9.37
C ALA A 511 44.11 4.42 10.61
N SER A 512 43.57 3.63 11.55
CA SER A 512 44.25 3.12 12.74
C SER A 512 45.02 1.82 12.53
N GLU A 513 44.84 1.13 11.39
CA GLU A 513 45.48 -0.14 11.09
C GLU A 513 46.62 0.00 10.07
N PRO A 514 47.68 -0.83 10.16
CA PRO A 514 48.74 -0.84 9.17
C PRO A 514 48.19 -1.31 7.81
N ALA A 515 48.40 -0.50 6.78
CA ALA A 515 47.85 -0.78 5.45
C ALA A 515 48.44 -2.05 4.81
N HIS A 516 47.57 -2.85 4.19
CA HIS A 516 47.98 -4.02 3.42
C HIS A 516 48.83 -3.64 2.19
N PRO A 517 49.76 -4.51 1.77
CA PRO A 517 50.53 -4.31 0.54
C PRO A 517 49.62 -4.34 -0.70
N TRP A 518 49.98 -3.59 -1.73
CA TRP A 518 49.29 -3.62 -3.03
C TRP A 518 49.61 -4.91 -3.78
N ALA A 519 48.57 -5.61 -4.22
CA ALA A 519 48.67 -6.71 -5.17
C ALA A 519 48.51 -6.18 -6.60
N ARG A 520 49.32 -6.65 -7.54
CA ARG A 520 49.22 -6.26 -8.97
C ARG A 520 48.40 -7.31 -9.71
N HIS A 521 47.33 -6.89 -10.36
CA HIS A 521 46.39 -7.79 -11.04
C HIS A 521 46.57 -7.80 -12.55
N ALA A 522 46.93 -6.66 -13.14
CA ALA A 522 47.14 -6.57 -14.59
C ALA A 522 48.28 -5.59 -14.95
N ALA A 523 48.94 -5.86 -16.07
CA ALA A 523 49.94 -4.98 -16.66
C ALA A 523 49.84 -5.02 -18.18
N GLY A 524 50.00 -3.88 -18.84
CA GLY A 524 49.75 -3.75 -20.27
C GLY A 524 50.30 -2.47 -20.88
N VAL A 525 49.89 -2.19 -22.12
CA VAL A 525 50.32 -1.04 -22.91
C VAL A 525 49.12 -0.41 -23.63
N LEU A 526 49.04 0.92 -23.60
CA LEU A 526 48.02 1.74 -24.25
C LEU A 526 48.63 2.59 -25.37
N SER A 527 47.88 2.87 -26.44
CA SER A 527 48.32 3.67 -27.59
C SER A 527 47.22 4.59 -28.16
N VAL A 528 47.59 5.45 -29.11
CA VAL A 528 46.72 6.52 -29.69
C VAL A 528 45.93 6.03 -30.93
N ASP A 529 46.12 4.79 -31.39
CA ASP A 529 45.52 4.31 -32.64
C ASP A 529 43.98 4.37 -32.62
N ASP A 530 43.40 4.95 -33.67
CA ASP A 530 42.00 5.39 -33.76
C ASP A 530 41.03 4.28 -34.23
N GLY A 531 41.51 3.04 -34.34
CA GLY A 531 40.65 1.85 -34.34
C GLY A 531 40.35 1.21 -35.69
N GLY A 532 40.96 1.67 -36.79
CA GLY A 532 40.78 1.06 -38.11
C GLY A 532 39.33 1.06 -38.62
N ASP A 533 39.14 0.58 -39.86
CA ASP A 533 37.83 0.57 -40.53
C ASP A 533 36.93 -0.56 -39.97
N LEU A 534 36.15 -0.29 -38.91
CA LEU A 534 35.15 -1.24 -38.41
C LEU A 534 33.88 -1.19 -39.27
N GLN A 535 33.54 -2.33 -39.85
CA GLN A 535 32.40 -2.44 -40.75
C GLN A 535 31.08 -2.49 -39.96
N HIS A 536 30.09 -1.74 -40.45
CA HIS A 536 28.70 -1.83 -39.99
C HIS A 536 28.13 -3.22 -40.30
N LEU A 537 27.43 -3.81 -39.34
CA LEU A 537 26.80 -5.11 -39.48
C LEU A 537 25.51 -5.01 -40.31
N VAL A 538 25.45 -5.67 -41.48
CA VAL A 538 24.31 -5.54 -42.42
C VAL A 538 23.31 -6.70 -42.31
N SER A 539 23.72 -7.87 -41.80
CA SER A 539 22.86 -9.07 -41.73
C SER A 539 23.08 -9.87 -40.44
N TRP A 540 21.98 -10.28 -39.80
CA TRP A 540 22.02 -11.09 -38.58
C TRP A 540 20.80 -12.04 -38.46
N PRO A 541 20.96 -13.30 -38.01
CA PRO A 541 22.26 -13.99 -37.83
C PRO A 541 22.98 -14.14 -39.19
N PRO A 542 24.31 -14.32 -39.20
CA PRO A 542 25.06 -14.43 -40.46
C PRO A 542 24.56 -15.57 -41.34
N ALA A 543 24.53 -15.35 -42.66
CA ALA A 543 24.10 -16.37 -43.61
C ALA A 543 24.91 -17.66 -43.45
N GLY A 544 24.20 -18.79 -43.38
CA GLY A 544 24.80 -20.12 -43.19
C GLY A 544 25.10 -20.52 -41.74
N ALA A 545 24.82 -19.67 -40.75
CA ALA A 545 24.95 -20.03 -39.34
C ALA A 545 23.76 -20.89 -38.86
N GLN A 546 24.04 -21.96 -38.11
CA GLN A 546 23.04 -22.88 -37.55
C GLN A 546 22.81 -22.55 -36.08
N ALA A 547 21.55 -22.53 -35.64
CA ALA A 547 21.20 -22.27 -34.24
C ALA A 547 21.76 -23.36 -33.32
N VAL A 548 22.29 -22.94 -32.16
CA VAL A 548 22.77 -23.80 -31.08
C VAL A 548 21.87 -23.59 -29.88
N ASP A 549 21.49 -24.67 -29.21
CA ASP A 549 20.68 -24.60 -28.00
C ASP A 549 21.42 -23.92 -26.84
N THR A 550 20.83 -22.84 -26.33
CA THR A 550 21.34 -22.03 -25.22
C THR A 550 20.84 -22.49 -23.86
N GLN A 551 19.78 -23.32 -23.80
CA GLN A 551 19.09 -23.69 -22.56
C GLN A 551 20.03 -24.34 -21.53
N ALA A 552 20.96 -25.17 -22.01
CA ALA A 552 21.94 -25.88 -21.18
C ALA A 552 23.32 -25.21 -21.14
N LEU A 553 23.47 -23.98 -21.66
CA LEU A 553 24.78 -23.30 -21.67
C LEU A 553 25.29 -23.06 -20.25
N TYR A 554 24.48 -22.42 -19.41
CA TYR A 554 24.88 -22.09 -18.04
C TYR A 554 24.97 -23.31 -17.14
N ASP A 555 24.16 -24.34 -17.38
CA ASP A 555 24.31 -25.64 -16.69
C ASP A 555 25.71 -26.22 -16.95
N ARG A 556 26.16 -26.24 -18.21
CA ARG A 556 27.51 -26.72 -18.57
C ARG A 556 28.64 -25.84 -18.02
N LEU A 557 28.42 -24.53 -17.91
CA LEU A 557 29.40 -23.61 -17.32
C LEU A 557 29.47 -23.82 -15.80
N SER A 558 28.33 -24.00 -15.14
CA SER A 558 28.22 -24.36 -13.73
C SER A 558 28.92 -25.68 -13.42
N ASP A 559 28.69 -26.72 -14.24
CA ASP A 559 29.37 -28.02 -14.12
C ASP A 559 30.90 -27.92 -14.21
N LYS A 560 31.41 -26.91 -14.92
CA LYS A 560 32.86 -26.64 -15.04
C LYS A 560 33.40 -25.80 -13.88
N GLY A 561 32.54 -25.16 -13.09
CA GLY A 561 32.92 -24.32 -11.95
C GLY A 561 32.61 -22.83 -12.11
N PHE A 562 31.84 -22.41 -13.12
CA PHE A 562 31.39 -21.02 -13.25
C PHE A 562 30.00 -20.84 -12.63
N GLN A 563 29.93 -20.21 -11.45
CA GLN A 563 28.67 -19.90 -10.76
C GLN A 563 28.19 -18.50 -11.13
N TYR A 564 27.93 -18.26 -12.43
CA TYR A 564 27.39 -16.98 -12.88
C TYR A 564 25.99 -16.74 -12.34
N GLY A 565 25.79 -15.59 -11.69
CA GLY A 565 24.49 -15.10 -11.28
C GLY A 565 23.73 -14.40 -12.41
N PRO A 566 22.49 -13.95 -12.15
CA PRO A 566 21.56 -13.47 -13.18
C PRO A 566 22.11 -12.35 -14.08
N VAL A 567 22.97 -11.45 -13.56
CA VAL A 567 23.52 -10.34 -14.34
C VAL A 567 24.54 -10.81 -15.39
N PHE A 568 25.29 -11.88 -15.11
CA PHE A 568 26.28 -12.45 -16.04
C PHE A 568 25.67 -13.47 -17.01
N GLN A 569 24.46 -13.98 -16.74
CA GLN A 569 23.77 -14.91 -17.63
C GLN A 569 23.10 -14.21 -18.84
N GLY A 570 23.89 -13.45 -19.61
CA GLY A 570 23.41 -12.55 -20.65
C GLY A 570 23.15 -13.15 -22.04
N VAL A 571 23.65 -14.35 -22.37
CA VAL A 571 23.45 -15.02 -23.67
C VAL A 571 21.97 -15.37 -23.91
N GLN A 572 21.37 -14.77 -24.93
CA GLN A 572 19.97 -14.92 -25.31
C GLN A 572 19.79 -15.89 -26.48
N ALA A 573 20.70 -15.84 -27.46
CA ALA A 573 20.68 -16.71 -28.62
C ALA A 573 22.11 -17.00 -29.11
N LEU A 574 22.31 -18.18 -29.69
CA LEU A 574 23.62 -18.66 -30.15
C LEU A 574 23.49 -19.36 -31.51
N TRP A 575 24.44 -19.10 -32.40
CA TRP A 575 24.58 -19.76 -33.69
C TRP A 575 26.03 -20.16 -33.94
N ARG A 576 26.25 -21.15 -34.82
CA ARG A 576 27.56 -21.63 -35.22
C ARG A 576 27.70 -21.72 -36.73
N ARG A 577 28.84 -21.29 -37.26
CA ARG A 577 29.24 -21.49 -38.66
C ARG A 577 30.70 -21.98 -38.69
N GLY A 578 30.90 -23.28 -38.88
CA GLY A 578 32.24 -23.86 -38.78
C GLY A 578 32.83 -23.69 -37.38
N GLU A 579 33.94 -22.95 -37.28
CA GLU A 579 34.61 -22.59 -36.02
C GLU A 579 34.22 -21.19 -35.50
N GLU A 580 33.33 -20.48 -36.20
CA GLU A 580 32.78 -19.20 -35.75
C GLU A 580 31.53 -19.43 -34.89
N LEU A 581 31.42 -18.68 -33.79
CA LEU A 581 30.22 -18.57 -32.96
C LEU A 581 29.64 -17.17 -33.04
N PHE A 582 28.31 -17.08 -33.06
CA PHE A 582 27.59 -15.83 -33.06
C PHE A 582 26.61 -15.81 -31.92
N ALA A 583 26.58 -14.76 -31.12
CA ALA A 583 25.67 -14.68 -29.97
C ALA A 583 24.93 -13.34 -29.92
N GLU A 584 23.69 -13.37 -29.48
CA GLU A 584 23.00 -12.18 -28.97
C GLU A 584 23.12 -12.22 -27.44
N VAL A 585 23.68 -11.16 -26.87
CA VAL A 585 23.84 -11.00 -25.41
C VAL A 585 23.13 -9.74 -24.95
N GLY A 586 22.56 -9.76 -23.74
CA GLY A 586 21.86 -8.62 -23.18
C GLY A 586 22.06 -8.49 -21.67
N LEU A 587 22.05 -7.25 -21.22
CA LEU A 587 22.12 -6.87 -19.81
C LEU A 587 20.71 -6.72 -19.22
N GLY A 588 20.51 -7.12 -17.97
CA GLY A 588 19.24 -6.91 -17.26
C GLY A 588 18.88 -5.43 -17.08
N ALA A 589 17.58 -5.11 -17.06
CA ALA A 589 17.06 -3.73 -17.14
C ALA A 589 17.39 -2.79 -15.96
N GLU A 590 18.06 -3.26 -14.91
CA GLU A 590 18.36 -2.47 -13.70
C GLU A 590 19.84 -2.03 -13.58
N GLN A 591 20.68 -2.29 -14.57
CA GLN A 591 22.13 -1.99 -14.49
C GLN A 591 22.47 -0.61 -15.08
N PRO A 592 23.42 0.14 -14.48
CA PRO A 592 23.87 1.43 -15.01
C PRO A 592 24.72 1.21 -16.27
N ILE A 593 24.23 1.66 -17.43
CA ILE A 593 24.88 1.42 -18.74
C ILE A 593 25.67 2.65 -19.22
N GLU A 594 25.21 3.86 -18.90
CA GLU A 594 25.72 5.11 -19.48
C GLU A 594 27.12 5.51 -18.97
N GLU A 595 27.55 4.96 -17.83
CA GLU A 595 28.80 5.33 -17.16
C GLU A 595 29.99 4.39 -17.53
N PHE A 596 29.72 3.27 -18.22
CA PHE A 596 30.74 2.34 -18.71
C PHE A 596 30.95 2.51 -20.22
N GLY A 597 32.16 2.18 -20.69
CA GLY A 597 32.37 2.00 -22.13
C GLY A 597 31.50 0.86 -22.69
N VAL A 598 31.70 -0.34 -22.15
CA VAL A 598 30.78 -1.48 -22.23
C VAL A 598 30.67 -2.05 -20.83
N HIS A 599 29.44 -2.26 -20.34
CA HIS A 599 29.26 -2.83 -19.00
C HIS A 599 30.02 -4.17 -18.87
N PRO A 600 30.87 -4.38 -17.85
CA PRO A 600 31.73 -5.56 -17.75
C PRO A 600 30.98 -6.90 -17.82
N ALA A 601 29.79 -7.00 -17.22
CA ALA A 601 28.95 -8.20 -17.31
C ALA A 601 28.41 -8.48 -18.72
N LEU A 602 28.07 -7.43 -19.49
CA LEU A 602 27.64 -7.58 -20.88
C LEU A 602 28.81 -8.02 -21.76
N PHE A 603 29.99 -7.45 -21.53
CA PHE A 603 31.20 -7.84 -22.24
C PHE A 603 31.63 -9.26 -21.87
N ASP A 604 31.50 -9.66 -20.60
CA ASP A 604 31.87 -11.01 -20.16
C ASP A 604 30.92 -12.07 -20.75
N ALA A 605 29.61 -11.80 -20.76
CA ALA A 605 28.61 -12.64 -21.41
C ALA A 605 28.92 -12.89 -22.90
N ALA A 606 29.56 -11.93 -23.57
CA ALA A 606 30.00 -12.07 -24.96
C ALA A 606 31.05 -13.18 -25.15
N LEU A 607 31.74 -13.59 -24.08
CA LEU A 607 32.77 -14.64 -24.09
C LEU A 607 32.22 -16.02 -23.72
N HIS A 608 31.03 -16.09 -23.11
CA HIS A 608 30.46 -17.34 -22.58
C HIS A 608 30.23 -18.45 -23.63
N PRO A 609 30.07 -18.17 -24.93
CA PRO A 609 30.07 -19.22 -25.95
C PRO A 609 31.44 -19.90 -26.18
N ALA A 610 32.54 -19.21 -25.86
CA ALA A 610 33.91 -19.62 -26.20
C ALA A 610 34.37 -20.99 -25.67
N PRO A 611 33.91 -21.50 -24.51
CA PRO A 611 34.25 -22.86 -24.05
C PRO A 611 33.78 -23.99 -24.98
N SER A 612 33.05 -23.68 -26.07
CA SER A 612 32.70 -24.61 -27.15
C SER A 612 33.73 -24.63 -28.30
N LEU A 613 34.72 -23.72 -28.27
CA LEU A 613 35.81 -23.58 -29.23
C LEU A 613 37.16 -24.04 -28.64
N ILE A 614 37.31 -24.01 -27.32
CA ILE A 614 38.54 -24.38 -26.62
C ILE A 614 38.23 -25.44 -25.57
N ASP A 615 38.87 -26.60 -25.70
CA ASP A 615 38.77 -27.70 -24.74
C ASP A 615 39.71 -27.46 -23.54
N GLY A 616 39.16 -27.47 -22.33
CA GLY A 616 39.91 -27.52 -21.08
C GLY A 616 40.06 -28.95 -20.55
N GLN A 617 40.98 -29.17 -19.61
CA GLN A 617 41.05 -30.45 -18.90
C GLN A 617 39.95 -30.57 -17.84
N PRO A 618 39.49 -31.79 -17.49
CA PRO A 618 38.53 -31.99 -16.41
C PRO A 618 39.01 -31.37 -15.10
N GLY A 619 38.14 -30.61 -14.43
CA GLY A 619 38.45 -29.94 -13.16
C GLY A 619 39.21 -28.61 -13.28
N GLN A 620 39.39 -28.09 -14.50
CA GLN A 620 39.98 -26.77 -14.76
C GLN A 620 38.99 -25.87 -15.50
N VAL A 621 38.99 -24.57 -15.15
CA VAL A 621 38.28 -23.52 -15.89
C VAL A 621 39.28 -22.68 -16.67
N LEU A 622 38.92 -22.31 -17.90
CA LEU A 622 39.72 -21.42 -18.72
C LEU A 622 39.31 -19.98 -18.41
N LEU A 623 40.22 -19.19 -17.85
CA LEU A 623 40.02 -17.76 -17.60
C LEU A 623 40.79 -16.91 -18.61
N PRO A 624 40.32 -15.69 -18.93
CA PRO A 624 41.10 -14.70 -19.65
C PRO A 624 42.50 -14.51 -19.04
N PHE A 625 43.53 -14.47 -19.88
CA PHE A 625 44.91 -14.28 -19.46
C PHE A 625 45.58 -13.09 -20.15
N ALA A 626 45.46 -12.97 -21.47
CA ALA A 626 46.05 -11.85 -22.19
C ALA A 626 45.09 -11.33 -23.25
N TRP A 627 44.90 -10.01 -23.26
CA TRP A 627 44.07 -9.29 -24.23
C TRP A 627 44.98 -8.51 -25.15
N SER A 628 44.79 -8.63 -26.46
CA SER A 628 45.59 -7.91 -27.46
C SER A 628 44.68 -7.16 -28.43
N GLY A 629 45.06 -5.92 -28.74
CA GLY A 629 44.34 -5.08 -29.70
C GLY A 629 42.88 -4.89 -29.35
N VAL A 630 42.58 -4.39 -28.14
CA VAL A 630 41.22 -4.06 -27.74
C VAL A 630 40.91 -2.61 -28.09
N TRP A 631 39.80 -2.41 -28.78
CA TRP A 631 39.33 -1.10 -29.18
C TRP A 631 37.83 -0.94 -28.93
N LEU A 632 37.47 0.23 -28.41
CA LEU A 632 36.10 0.62 -28.08
C LEU A 632 35.62 1.67 -29.08
N ALA A 633 34.62 1.32 -29.87
CA ALA A 633 34.05 2.10 -30.96
C ALA A 633 32.85 2.95 -30.55
N GLY A 634 32.04 2.41 -29.64
CA GLY A 634 30.77 2.97 -29.21
C GLY A 634 30.50 2.62 -27.74
N THR A 635 29.65 3.40 -27.10
CA THR A 635 29.29 3.25 -25.67
C THR A 635 27.77 3.20 -25.49
N GLY A 636 27.31 2.83 -24.30
CA GLY A 636 25.87 2.87 -23.97
C GLY A 636 25.04 1.68 -24.47
N ALA A 637 25.67 0.64 -25.02
CA ALA A 637 24.97 -0.55 -25.48
C ALA A 637 24.51 -1.43 -24.31
N SER A 638 23.20 -1.76 -24.27
CA SER A 638 22.62 -2.72 -23.31
C SER A 638 22.49 -4.13 -23.86
N ARG A 639 22.67 -4.28 -25.18
CA ARG A 639 22.62 -5.55 -25.91
C ARG A 639 23.64 -5.54 -27.03
N LEU A 640 24.27 -6.68 -27.27
CA LEU A 640 25.27 -6.84 -28.32
C LEU A 640 24.94 -8.04 -29.20
N ARG A 641 25.29 -7.90 -30.49
CA ARG A 641 25.50 -9.00 -31.42
C ARG A 641 26.99 -9.27 -31.48
N VAL A 642 27.40 -10.50 -31.22
CA VAL A 642 28.81 -10.86 -30.99
C VAL A 642 29.24 -11.94 -31.98
N ALA A 643 30.38 -11.76 -32.63
CA ALA A 643 31.06 -12.78 -33.41
C ALA A 643 32.36 -13.19 -32.70
N LEU A 644 32.54 -14.49 -32.50
CA LEU A 644 33.71 -15.12 -31.90
C LEU A 644 34.32 -16.09 -32.90
N ALA A 645 35.65 -16.05 -33.05
CA ALA A 645 36.39 -16.99 -33.91
C ALA A 645 37.76 -17.30 -33.30
N PRO A 646 38.32 -18.52 -33.49
CA PRO A 646 39.70 -18.79 -33.12
C PRO A 646 40.68 -18.00 -34.00
N THR A 647 41.83 -17.64 -33.45
CA THR A 647 42.95 -17.06 -34.21
C THR A 647 43.97 -18.13 -34.59
N ASP A 648 44.76 -17.90 -35.64
CA ASP A 648 45.83 -18.81 -36.07
C ASP A 648 46.88 -19.05 -34.96
N ALA A 649 46.97 -18.14 -34.00
CA ALA A 649 47.88 -18.21 -32.85
C ALA A 649 47.31 -18.99 -31.65
N GLY A 650 46.07 -19.50 -31.74
CA GLY A 650 45.43 -20.28 -30.69
C GLY A 650 44.64 -19.47 -29.65
N GLY A 651 44.42 -18.18 -29.88
CA GLY A 651 43.56 -17.30 -29.07
C GLY A 651 42.16 -17.15 -29.67
N LEU A 652 41.37 -16.22 -29.13
CA LEU A 652 40.02 -15.89 -29.59
C LEU A 652 39.93 -14.44 -30.07
N GLN A 653 39.38 -14.25 -31.26
CA GLN A 653 38.98 -12.94 -31.74
C GLN A 653 37.52 -12.67 -31.36
N LEU A 654 37.21 -11.45 -30.95
CA LEU A 654 35.84 -11.00 -30.67
C LEU A 654 35.54 -9.71 -31.41
N HIS A 655 34.38 -9.66 -32.06
CA HIS A 655 33.79 -8.44 -32.60
C HIS A 655 32.35 -8.31 -32.10
N ALA A 656 31.97 -7.14 -31.62
CA ALA A 656 30.62 -6.90 -31.14
C ALA A 656 30.04 -5.60 -31.69
N TRP A 657 28.75 -5.65 -32.01
CA TRP A 657 27.94 -4.57 -32.53
C TRP A 657 26.71 -4.37 -31.65
N ASP A 658 26.14 -3.18 -31.67
CA ASP A 658 24.82 -2.96 -31.11
C ASP A 658 23.73 -3.58 -32.01
N PHE A 659 22.46 -3.43 -31.62
CA PHE A 659 21.36 -3.98 -32.41
C PHE A 659 21.01 -3.15 -33.67
N ASN A 660 21.53 -1.93 -33.79
CA ASN A 660 21.44 -1.12 -35.01
C ASN A 660 22.48 -1.56 -36.05
N GLY A 661 23.53 -2.24 -35.61
CA GLY A 661 24.64 -2.72 -36.43
C GLY A 661 25.89 -1.85 -36.35
N ASP A 662 25.90 -0.86 -35.45
CA ASP A 662 27.07 -0.02 -35.19
C ASP A 662 28.10 -0.80 -34.37
N PRO A 663 29.39 -0.76 -34.74
CA PRO A 663 30.45 -1.41 -33.96
C PRO A 663 30.52 -0.86 -32.53
N VAL A 664 30.76 -1.74 -31.56
CA VAL A 664 30.87 -1.37 -30.14
C VAL A 664 32.25 -1.70 -29.60
N ILE A 665 32.68 -2.96 -29.68
CA ILE A 665 33.99 -3.40 -29.18
C ILE A 665 34.61 -4.45 -30.09
N ARG A 666 35.93 -4.36 -30.25
CA ARG A 666 36.75 -5.33 -30.97
C ARG A 666 37.91 -5.78 -30.10
N VAL A 667 38.20 -7.07 -30.16
CA VAL A 667 39.37 -7.71 -29.54
C VAL A 667 40.07 -8.51 -30.62
N ASP A 668 41.31 -8.14 -30.95
CA ASP A 668 42.09 -8.85 -31.98
C ASP A 668 42.49 -10.27 -31.53
N SER A 669 42.88 -10.45 -30.27
CA SER A 669 43.13 -11.77 -29.68
C SER A 669 42.92 -11.75 -28.17
N LEU A 670 42.30 -12.82 -27.67
CA LEU A 670 42.18 -13.17 -26.26
C LEU A 670 42.79 -14.55 -26.03
N ASP A 671 43.86 -14.59 -25.24
CA ASP A 671 44.43 -15.83 -24.76
C ASP A 671 43.81 -16.22 -23.42
N VAL A 672 43.55 -17.51 -23.23
CA VAL A 672 42.98 -18.07 -22.00
C VAL A 672 43.96 -19.01 -21.33
N ARG A 673 43.86 -19.16 -20.01
CA ARG A 673 44.66 -20.12 -19.23
C ARG A 673 43.80 -20.96 -18.30
N PRO A 674 44.14 -22.25 -18.12
CA PRO A 674 43.48 -23.10 -17.15
C PRO A 674 43.86 -22.70 -15.73
N ILE A 675 42.87 -22.67 -14.84
CA ILE A 675 43.03 -22.56 -13.39
C ILE A 675 42.17 -23.63 -12.71
N ASP A 676 42.63 -24.11 -11.56
CA ASP A 676 41.87 -25.02 -10.70
C ASP A 676 41.48 -24.32 -9.39
N ALA A 677 40.60 -24.97 -8.61
CA ALA A 677 40.12 -24.42 -7.34
C ALA A 677 41.25 -24.16 -6.33
N ALA A 678 42.33 -24.96 -6.37
CA ALA A 678 43.48 -24.79 -5.47
C ALA A 678 44.32 -23.54 -5.84
N GLY A 679 44.45 -23.23 -7.13
CA GLY A 679 45.09 -22.03 -7.64
C GLY A 679 44.36 -20.76 -7.23
N LEU A 680 43.01 -20.78 -7.21
CA LEU A 680 42.18 -19.68 -6.73
C LEU A 680 42.22 -19.51 -5.20
N ALA A 681 42.20 -20.62 -4.44
CA ALA A 681 42.27 -20.59 -2.98
C ALA A 681 43.67 -20.25 -2.43
N GLY A 682 44.73 -20.58 -3.17
CA GLY A 682 46.13 -20.35 -2.77
C GLY A 682 46.51 -18.87 -2.67
N ASP A 683 45.88 -18.01 -3.47
CA ASP A 683 46.07 -16.56 -3.47
C ASP A 683 45.34 -15.84 -2.32
N ASN A 684 44.50 -16.57 -1.55
CA ASN A 684 43.71 -16.05 -0.44
C ASN A 684 44.51 -15.91 0.90
N ARG A 685 45.83 -16.17 0.91
CA ARG A 685 46.65 -16.22 2.15
C ARG A 685 47.12 -14.86 2.71
N GLY A 686 46.42 -13.78 2.38
CA GLY A 686 46.75 -12.42 2.83
C GLY A 686 46.02 -11.91 4.08
N GLY A 687 44.94 -12.57 4.51
CA GLY A 687 44.13 -12.17 5.67
C GLY A 687 43.97 -13.30 6.66
N VAL A 688 44.35 -13.08 7.92
CA VAL A 688 44.00 -13.99 9.01
C VAL A 688 42.52 -13.74 9.34
N GLU A 689 41.62 -14.51 8.74
CA GLU A 689 40.21 -14.47 9.08
C GLU A 689 40.00 -15.03 10.50
N SER A 690 39.54 -14.16 11.39
CA SER A 690 39.39 -14.45 12.83
C SER A 690 37.99 -14.94 13.20
N LEU A 691 37.15 -15.26 12.21
CA LEU A 691 35.76 -15.66 12.43
C LEU A 691 35.48 -16.97 11.68
N TYR A 692 35.06 -17.98 12.44
CA TYR A 692 34.62 -19.26 11.91
C TYR A 692 33.10 -19.23 11.70
N ALA A 693 32.65 -19.57 10.49
CA ALA A 693 31.24 -19.82 10.19
C ALA A 693 30.92 -21.33 10.26
N LEU A 694 29.69 -21.66 10.65
CA LEU A 694 29.27 -23.03 10.87
C LEU A 694 28.76 -23.65 9.56
N GLY A 695 29.62 -24.39 8.86
CA GLY A 695 29.27 -25.17 7.67
C GLY A 695 28.72 -26.54 8.06
N TRP A 696 27.48 -26.84 7.66
CA TRP A 696 26.91 -28.18 7.85
C TRP A 696 27.28 -29.08 6.67
N THR A 697 28.07 -30.12 6.93
CA THR A 697 28.36 -31.16 5.95
C THR A 697 27.27 -32.24 6.03
N PRO A 698 26.49 -32.47 4.96
CA PRO A 698 25.58 -33.61 4.90
C PRO A 698 26.39 -34.90 4.99
N VAL A 699 26.07 -35.76 5.95
CA VAL A 699 26.62 -37.11 6.03
C VAL A 699 25.60 -38.05 5.42
N GLU A 700 25.92 -38.67 4.28
CA GLU A 700 25.13 -39.79 3.77
C GLU A 700 25.28 -40.98 4.71
N THR A 701 24.24 -41.26 5.49
CA THR A 701 24.20 -42.43 6.36
C THR A 701 23.77 -43.65 5.54
N GLY A 702 24.71 -44.55 5.26
CA GLY A 702 24.35 -45.93 4.93
C GLY A 702 23.55 -46.57 6.08
N GLN A 703 22.76 -47.60 5.79
CA GLN A 703 22.01 -48.35 6.81
C GLN A 703 22.96 -48.94 7.86
N ALA A 704 23.12 -48.27 8.99
CA ALA A 704 23.74 -48.82 10.18
C ALA A 704 22.65 -49.23 11.17
N SER A 705 22.51 -50.54 11.42
CA SER A 705 21.72 -51.05 12.53
C SER A 705 22.52 -50.83 13.82
N ALA A 706 22.27 -49.74 14.55
CA ALA A 706 22.70 -49.66 15.95
C ALA A 706 22.07 -50.84 16.70
N GLN A 707 22.88 -51.64 17.40
CA GLN A 707 22.37 -52.85 18.07
C GLN A 707 21.76 -52.53 19.44
N GLN A 708 22.08 -51.35 20.02
CA GLN A 708 21.61 -50.92 21.34
C GLN A 708 21.27 -49.43 21.34
N VAL A 709 19.97 -49.12 21.28
CA VAL A 709 19.43 -47.76 21.33
C VAL A 709 18.68 -47.57 22.66
N ALA A 710 18.88 -46.42 23.31
CA ALA A 710 18.08 -46.00 24.46
C ALA A 710 17.36 -44.69 24.15
N ILE A 711 16.20 -44.47 24.77
CA ILE A 711 15.39 -43.26 24.62
C ILE A 711 15.23 -42.60 26.00
N LEU A 712 15.43 -41.28 26.07
CA LEU A 712 15.13 -40.46 27.24
C LEU A 712 13.72 -39.85 27.07
N ASP A 713 12.78 -40.29 27.91
CA ASP A 713 11.34 -39.98 27.81
C ASP A 713 10.95 -38.62 28.45
N GLU A 714 11.87 -37.67 28.60
CA GLU A 714 11.55 -36.31 29.08
C GLU A 714 10.71 -35.47 28.08
N GLY A 715 10.22 -36.06 26.99
CA GLY A 715 9.43 -35.38 25.94
C GLY A 715 8.62 -36.32 25.04
N ALA A 716 7.86 -35.73 24.10
CA ALA A 716 6.86 -36.36 23.23
C ALA A 716 7.39 -37.33 22.15
N LEU A 717 8.51 -38.03 22.39
CA LEU A 717 8.99 -39.09 21.49
C LEU A 717 8.12 -40.33 21.66
N ASN A 718 7.21 -40.58 20.72
CA ASN A 718 6.42 -41.80 20.70
C ASN A 718 6.89 -42.72 19.57
N PHE A 719 8.14 -43.18 19.65
CA PHE A 719 8.68 -44.16 18.69
C PHE A 719 8.25 -45.57 19.07
N THR A 720 7.05 -45.98 18.67
CA THR A 720 6.57 -47.37 18.89
C THR A 720 7.28 -48.40 18.00
N ASP A 721 8.01 -47.95 16.97
CA ASP A 721 8.54 -48.80 15.90
C ASP A 721 10.06 -49.02 16.00
N ILE A 722 10.72 -48.44 17.01
CA ILE A 722 12.15 -48.64 17.27
C ILE A 722 12.30 -49.55 18.49
N ALA A 723 13.02 -50.66 18.36
CA ALA A 723 13.40 -51.49 19.50
C ALA A 723 14.47 -50.76 20.32
N ALA A 724 14.05 -50.03 21.37
CA ALA A 724 14.91 -49.28 22.26
C ALA A 724 14.53 -49.45 23.73
N GLU A 725 15.50 -49.30 24.63
CA GLU A 725 15.25 -49.24 26.07
C GLU A 725 14.85 -47.82 26.49
N HIS A 726 13.79 -47.71 27.28
CA HIS A 726 13.24 -46.42 27.70
C HIS A 726 13.68 -46.06 29.11
N TYR A 727 14.16 -44.83 29.28
CA TYR A 727 14.58 -44.29 30.56
C TYR A 727 13.89 -42.94 30.77
N PRO A 728 13.42 -42.64 32.00
CA PRO A 728 12.69 -41.41 32.27
C PRO A 728 13.54 -40.16 32.09
N ASP A 729 14.83 -40.24 32.42
CA ASP A 729 15.81 -39.18 32.32
C ASP A 729 17.23 -39.76 32.25
N LEU A 730 18.22 -38.88 32.07
CA LEU A 730 19.64 -39.27 32.04
C LEU A 730 20.11 -39.94 33.35
N ALA A 731 19.53 -39.57 34.49
CA ALA A 731 19.91 -40.14 35.78
C ALA A 731 19.44 -41.59 35.91
N GLY A 732 18.24 -41.91 35.40
CA GLY A 732 17.70 -43.25 35.30
C GLY A 732 18.55 -44.15 34.41
N LEU A 733 19.00 -43.65 33.26
CA LEU A 733 19.93 -44.36 32.39
C LEU A 733 21.26 -44.65 33.10
N ALA A 734 21.86 -43.63 33.73
CA ALA A 734 23.13 -43.81 34.45
C ALA A 734 23.00 -44.81 35.62
N GLN A 735 21.87 -44.81 36.33
CA GLN A 735 21.60 -45.75 37.42
C GLN A 735 21.46 -47.19 36.90
N ALA A 736 20.77 -47.39 35.77
CA ALA A 736 20.60 -48.71 35.16
C ALA A 736 21.95 -49.30 34.73
N ILE A 737 22.82 -48.49 34.12
CA ILE A 737 24.18 -48.92 33.76
C ILE A 737 24.97 -49.32 35.02
N ARG A 738 24.92 -48.51 36.09
CA ARG A 738 25.60 -48.81 37.37
C ARG A 738 25.07 -50.07 38.06
N ALA A 739 23.81 -50.42 37.81
CA ALA A 739 23.18 -51.63 38.31
C ALA A 739 23.51 -52.89 37.48
N GLY A 740 24.35 -52.77 36.44
CA GLY A 740 24.79 -53.87 35.59
C GLY A 740 24.09 -53.94 34.22
N GLY A 741 23.34 -52.90 33.83
CA GLY A 741 22.75 -52.76 32.49
C GLY A 741 23.80 -52.49 31.40
N SER A 742 23.43 -52.75 30.14
CA SER A 742 24.27 -52.43 28.98
C SER A 742 24.37 -50.93 28.71
N VAL A 743 25.53 -50.48 28.23
CA VAL A 743 25.75 -49.10 27.80
C VAL A 743 25.21 -48.94 26.37
N PRO A 744 24.23 -48.06 26.10
CA PRO A 744 23.69 -47.87 24.76
C PRO A 744 24.71 -47.23 23.82
N GLU A 745 24.69 -47.61 22.54
CA GLU A 745 25.51 -46.97 21.50
C GLU A 745 24.97 -45.59 21.14
N VAL A 746 23.64 -45.47 21.13
CA VAL A 746 22.91 -44.24 20.78
C VAL A 746 21.82 -43.98 21.82
N VAL A 747 21.76 -42.75 22.30
CA VAL A 747 20.70 -42.26 23.18
C VAL A 747 19.93 -41.17 22.45
N LEU A 748 18.63 -41.40 22.24
CA LEU A 748 17.73 -40.46 21.58
C LEU A 748 16.97 -39.62 22.61
N THR A 749 16.80 -38.34 22.32
CA THR A 749 15.94 -37.44 23.10
C THR A 749 15.28 -36.42 22.19
N ALA A 750 14.09 -35.93 22.55
CA ALA A 750 13.45 -34.86 21.80
C ALA A 750 14.25 -33.58 21.94
N ALA A 751 14.41 -32.83 20.85
CA ALA A 751 14.77 -31.43 20.98
C ALA A 751 13.67 -30.73 21.80
N PRO A 752 13.99 -29.95 22.85
CA PRO A 752 13.02 -29.27 23.70
C PRO A 752 12.42 -28.05 23.00
N ILE A 753 11.74 -28.28 21.88
CA ILE A 753 11.05 -27.27 21.07
C ILE A 753 9.60 -27.27 21.53
N SER A 754 9.13 -26.15 22.10
CA SER A 754 7.72 -25.95 22.44
C SER A 754 7.06 -25.01 21.46
N ASP A 755 5.92 -25.41 20.90
CA ASP A 755 5.04 -24.54 20.11
C ASP A 755 4.21 -23.59 21.00
N GLU A 756 4.31 -23.74 22.32
CA GLU A 756 3.69 -22.86 23.30
C GLU A 756 4.60 -21.65 23.59
N GLY A 757 4.21 -20.47 23.10
CA GLY A 757 4.86 -19.19 23.39
C GLY A 757 5.34 -18.43 22.16
N GLY A 758 5.84 -17.21 22.36
CA GLY A 758 6.49 -16.45 21.30
C GLY A 758 7.85 -17.07 20.92
N VAL A 759 8.23 -16.97 19.64
CA VAL A 759 9.46 -17.58 19.08
C VAL A 759 10.71 -17.34 19.94
N ALA A 760 10.86 -16.14 20.49
CA ALA A 760 12.01 -15.78 21.32
C ALA A 760 12.04 -16.50 22.68
N ASP A 761 10.89 -16.78 23.29
CA ASP A 761 10.80 -17.48 24.58
C ASP A 761 10.93 -18.99 24.40
N SER A 762 10.37 -19.55 23.32
CA SER A 762 10.60 -20.95 22.91
C SER A 762 12.08 -21.21 22.60
N ALA A 763 12.73 -20.31 21.84
CA ALA A 763 14.16 -20.41 21.55
C ALA A 763 15.01 -20.35 22.82
N ARG A 764 14.73 -19.40 23.72
CA ARG A 764 15.46 -19.25 24.99
C ARG A 764 15.31 -20.47 25.89
N SER A 765 14.07 -20.94 26.07
CA SER A 765 13.77 -22.08 26.94
C SER A 765 14.29 -23.40 26.39
N GLY A 766 14.23 -23.59 25.06
CA GLY A 766 14.82 -24.74 24.38
C GLY A 766 16.34 -24.77 24.54
N LEU A 767 17.02 -23.63 24.34
CA LEU A 767 18.47 -23.53 24.46
C LEU A 767 18.96 -23.84 25.89
N TYR A 768 18.30 -23.32 26.93
CA TYR A 768 18.67 -23.63 28.32
C TYR A 768 18.47 -25.10 28.67
N ARG A 769 17.41 -25.75 28.16
CA ARG A 769 17.15 -27.18 28.39
C ARG A 769 18.19 -28.06 27.67
N THR A 770 18.47 -27.77 26.40
CA THR A 770 19.51 -28.48 25.64
C THR A 770 20.89 -28.33 26.30
N LEU A 771 21.26 -27.12 26.70
CA LEU A 771 22.53 -26.86 27.38
C LEU A 771 22.63 -27.65 28.70
N SER A 772 21.58 -27.64 29.51
CA SER A 772 21.54 -28.36 30.79
C SER A 772 21.72 -29.87 30.58
N LEU A 773 21.06 -30.44 29.58
CA LEU A 773 21.17 -31.87 29.27
C LEU A 773 22.56 -32.24 28.75
N VAL A 774 23.16 -31.43 27.86
CA VAL A 774 24.52 -31.68 27.35
C VAL A 774 25.56 -31.57 28.48
N GLN A 775 25.43 -30.57 29.37
CA GLN A 775 26.30 -30.45 30.53
C GLN A 775 26.17 -31.64 31.47
N ALA A 776 24.94 -32.11 31.72
CA ALA A 776 24.70 -33.30 32.52
C ALA A 776 25.28 -34.57 31.85
N TRP A 777 25.09 -34.72 30.54
CA TRP A 777 25.63 -35.83 29.73
C TRP A 777 27.15 -35.93 29.83
N LEU A 778 27.84 -34.81 29.64
CA LEU A 778 29.31 -34.75 29.77
C LEU A 778 29.80 -35.07 31.18
N GLY A 779 28.93 -35.01 32.18
CA GLY A 779 29.19 -35.38 33.57
C GLY A 779 28.95 -36.86 33.91
N VAL A 780 28.53 -37.70 32.95
CA VAL A 780 28.27 -39.15 33.16
C VAL A 780 29.37 -40.00 32.51
N PRO A 781 30.39 -40.47 33.27
CA PRO A 781 31.51 -41.23 32.71
C PRO A 781 31.09 -42.51 31.98
N GLU A 782 29.99 -43.12 32.40
CA GLU A 782 29.45 -44.35 31.82
C GLU A 782 29.04 -44.20 30.34
N LEU A 783 28.78 -42.98 29.88
CA LEU A 783 28.26 -42.67 28.54
C LEU A 783 29.33 -42.08 27.61
N THR A 784 30.61 -42.14 28.00
CA THR A 784 31.72 -41.56 27.22
C THR A 784 31.82 -42.13 25.79
N GLN A 785 31.38 -43.36 25.58
CA GLN A 785 31.38 -44.03 24.27
C GLN A 785 30.02 -43.97 23.55
N SER A 786 28.99 -43.42 24.20
CA SER A 786 27.63 -43.32 23.67
C SER A 786 27.45 -42.02 22.87
N ARG A 787 26.52 -42.04 21.91
CA ARG A 787 26.16 -40.85 21.14
C ARG A 787 24.81 -40.30 21.59
N LEU A 788 24.78 -39.06 22.08
CA LEU A 788 23.53 -38.34 22.33
C LEU A 788 23.01 -37.72 21.03
N VAL A 789 21.76 -37.99 20.68
CA VAL A 789 21.11 -37.50 19.46
C VAL A 789 19.82 -36.78 19.81
N PHE A 790 19.71 -35.51 19.38
CA PHE A 790 18.51 -34.71 19.49
C PHE A 790 17.65 -34.85 18.24
N VAL A 791 16.41 -35.30 18.43
CA VAL A 791 15.42 -35.41 17.35
C VAL A 791 14.68 -34.08 17.22
N THR A 792 14.86 -33.39 16.10
CA THR A 792 14.32 -32.03 15.86
C THR A 792 13.05 -31.99 15.01
N ARG A 793 12.71 -33.12 14.37
CA ARG A 793 11.46 -33.34 13.62
C ARG A 793 11.04 -34.79 13.80
N LEU A 794 9.79 -35.01 14.18
CA LEU A 794 9.15 -36.34 14.25
C LEU A 794 8.42 -36.65 12.96
#